data_AF-A0A084VHT4-F1
#
_entry.id   AF-A0A084VHT4-F1
#
_cell.length_a   1.000
_cell.length_b   1.000
_cell.length_c   1.000
_cell.angle_alpha   90.00
_cell.angle_beta   90.00
_cell.angle_gamma   90.00
#
_symmetry.space_group_name_H-M   'P 1'
#
loop_
_entity.id
_entity.type
_entity.pdbx_description
1 polymer ?
#
loop_
_entity_poly.entity_id
_entity_poly.type
_entity_poly.pdbx_seq_one_letter_code
_entity_poly.pdbx_strand_id
1 'polypeptide(L)'
;MAQNSDAVKQAMFEELQKILNPDSEQRKSAEARLAQLKFTEWYGVNLAEFTIDQQIHIGLRQLASVMLKQYVDDCWIDGGDDVGEDLAGLGNVPPSSSGAVLLVNDDAKRRIKQILPEGLYDQNSKIRSVVAYCIANIALYDWPGDWQELFDVIVKCLSGTENSIDGAMKVLVEFTLELDKQIADVAPLILSEVYRIFTADTVYNVTARKYAVEILYALLRAINNQIETRQQKSAILDPVLPNFMQRLIEGLTAPNGAHSSFQLKTQIIKVLKYMMSDMSKFVQPYLGTILPTIWQLLTQLADFYVKVVVNEIETAPFNGTEQDDDEVDDFVQMILQIFEFVHTIIEMKKYKAAITNVLTDLVYITVLYMQITEEQAQSWLEDPEKFVDDEDEQGVEFTIRTTAHDVLLIVGQEYEKQLLPCFTEALGKHSAVADVDRNAGNPYWWKIHESSLLAVGSFKDLIVENPNGFDMGQYLALIKMLMESQASPYLLGRCLWLLSRFCECDILRQPFMEQIVNVTIDSLALDKPVTLRIMAARAIFGFCTNLKANTDERHVLIMSKLEHFFDGLVPLFQQSQNTVLVLLLEAMSAIISFDVNVTATICPKVIDLTMSIFQKYHDDRFLLEMVQDVLKILSQNPFCLLPLQDRIIPTLVAILNSDQGTAEQTLLAPDIALDVLQTLVKYSQAPLSEAMIESAFPSAVHCILRSEDHSVMQAGGECLRSFLAVSPEQICRYKNGEGLNYVLQVATMLLNPMNTESTASFIGRLVITIITKVGSLLGDSVDLLLKAVISKMQLVESLNVIMSLVTIFAHLILLQLDAVMNFLSTVPGPTGETAMCFVLANWLSRQHLFYGQYERKVTTLALCKLFEHGVTTKDDRLNTVMIKEQQQMPAVGANPNAPGRRTRSATAKTPTVWVDTPVLVKIFKLLLHELANLREAKDARTKNLEDSGDEGNSTSDDETDDTSVDGAKISSFAALLHLDEGDDEEEDEDERQLMAELMNDPIFQCDTTEYLTKFIEGFSQHENFRAFLEKIDETEKKILQSFNISLM
;
A
#
# COMPACT_ATOMS: atom_id res chain seq x y z
N MET A 1 9.42 -9.87 60.02
CA MET A 1 9.31 -9.55 58.57
C MET A 1 9.28 -8.05 58.29
N ALA A 2 8.69 -7.19 59.13
CA ALA A 2 8.68 -5.72 58.91
C ALA A 2 10.06 -5.04 58.75
N GLN A 3 11.10 -5.46 59.48
CA GLN A 3 12.44 -4.84 59.41
C GLN A 3 13.19 -5.02 58.07
N ASN A 4 12.86 -6.04 57.27
CA ASN A 4 13.49 -6.23 55.95
C ASN A 4 12.80 -5.40 54.84
N SER A 5 11.53 -5.05 55.01
CA SER A 5 10.77 -4.27 54.01
C SER A 5 11.26 -2.83 53.92
N ASP A 6 11.56 -2.20 55.05
CA ASP A 6 12.06 -0.81 55.09
C ASP A 6 13.45 -0.67 54.45
N ALA A 7 14.32 -1.67 54.63
CA ALA A 7 15.64 -1.69 54.02
C ALA A 7 15.58 -1.83 52.49
N VAL A 8 14.65 -2.65 51.98
CA VAL A 8 14.42 -2.81 50.53
C VAL A 8 13.82 -1.53 49.94
N LYS A 9 12.86 -0.91 50.63
CA LYS A 9 12.27 0.36 50.22
C LYS A 9 13.32 1.48 50.15
N GLN A 10 14.19 1.58 51.16
CA GLN A 10 15.29 2.55 51.15
C GLN A 10 16.28 2.29 50.00
N ALA A 11 16.66 1.03 49.77
CA ALA A 11 17.52 0.66 48.66
C ALA A 11 16.90 1.02 47.29
N MET A 12 15.60 0.75 47.09
CA MET A 12 14.90 1.14 45.86
C MET A 12 14.94 2.66 45.66
N PHE A 13 14.69 3.44 46.71
CA PHE A 13 14.72 4.89 46.63
C PHE A 13 16.11 5.42 46.23
N GLU A 14 17.18 4.87 46.82
CA GLU A 14 18.57 5.22 46.48
C GLU A 14 18.93 4.86 45.03
N GLU A 15 18.46 3.73 44.51
CA GLU A 15 18.71 3.35 43.11
C GLU A 15 17.91 4.22 42.12
N LEU A 16 16.66 4.58 42.44
CA LEU A 16 15.88 5.53 41.62
C LEU A 16 16.57 6.90 41.51
N GLN A 17 17.20 7.37 42.59
CA GLN A 17 18.01 8.60 42.56
C GLN A 17 19.22 8.49 41.64
N LYS A 18 19.87 7.33 41.58
CA LYS A 18 21.02 7.09 40.70
C LYS A 18 20.63 6.99 39.23
N ILE A 19 19.43 6.49 38.90
CA ILE A 19 18.94 6.49 37.51
C ILE A 19 18.83 7.92 36.95
N LEU A 20 18.49 8.90 37.80
CA LEU A 20 18.41 10.31 37.38
C LEU A 20 19.77 11.04 37.39
N ASN A 21 20.88 10.32 37.63
CA ASN A 21 22.24 10.90 37.62
C ASN A 21 22.78 11.01 36.18
N PRO A 22 23.50 12.08 35.80
CA PRO A 22 24.13 12.18 34.48
C PRO A 22 25.22 11.14 34.21
N ASP A 23 25.77 10.47 35.23
CA ASP A 23 26.80 9.43 35.09
C ASP A 23 26.24 8.11 34.50
N SER A 24 26.70 7.74 33.31
CA SER A 24 26.28 6.53 32.57
C SER A 24 26.54 5.23 33.33
N GLU A 25 27.66 5.11 34.05
CA GLU A 25 28.01 3.87 34.76
C GLU A 25 27.14 3.70 36.02
N GLN A 26 26.82 4.82 36.69
CA GLN A 26 25.89 4.79 37.83
C GLN A 26 24.47 4.43 37.39
N ARG A 27 24.00 4.94 36.24
CA ARG A 27 22.69 4.58 35.70
C ARG A 27 22.59 3.10 35.36
N LYS A 28 23.55 2.56 34.59
CA LYS A 28 23.57 1.13 34.22
C LYS A 28 23.61 0.21 35.45
N SER A 29 24.38 0.58 36.46
CA SER A 29 24.47 -0.16 37.72
C SER A 29 23.14 -0.13 38.49
N ALA A 30 22.49 1.04 38.55
CA ALA A 30 21.20 1.20 39.20
C ALA A 30 20.06 0.47 38.46
N GLU A 31 20.04 0.51 37.12
CA GLU A 31 19.12 -0.25 36.28
C GLU A 31 19.25 -1.75 36.51
N ALA A 32 20.48 -2.28 36.49
CA ALA A 32 20.74 -3.70 36.76
C ALA A 32 20.28 -4.10 38.17
N ARG A 33 20.45 -3.22 39.17
CA ARG A 33 20.02 -3.47 40.54
C ARG A 33 18.50 -3.40 40.70
N LEU A 34 17.82 -2.47 40.04
CA LEU A 34 16.37 -2.38 40.03
C LEU A 34 15.72 -3.55 39.28
N ALA A 35 16.34 -4.04 38.21
CA ALA A 35 15.92 -5.26 37.52
C ALA A 35 15.96 -6.50 38.46
N GLN A 36 16.93 -6.57 39.37
CA GLN A 36 16.96 -7.62 40.41
C GLN A 36 15.89 -7.39 41.49
N LEU A 37 15.68 -6.13 41.91
CA LEU A 37 14.69 -5.78 42.93
C LEU A 37 13.24 -6.00 42.46
N LYS A 38 12.99 -6.04 41.15
CA LYS A 38 11.69 -6.36 40.54
C LYS A 38 11.08 -7.68 41.04
N PHE A 39 11.91 -8.64 41.43
CA PHE A 39 11.48 -9.95 41.94
C PHE A 39 11.17 -9.96 43.44
N THR A 40 11.20 -8.80 44.12
CA THR A 40 10.83 -8.71 45.54
C THR A 40 9.32 -8.50 45.72
N GLU A 41 8.72 -9.14 46.73
CA GLU A 41 7.26 -9.15 46.96
C GLU A 41 6.62 -7.76 47.07
N TRP A 42 7.36 -6.77 47.58
CA TRP A 42 6.86 -5.41 47.84
C TRP A 42 7.31 -4.39 46.80
N TYR A 43 7.93 -4.82 45.70
CA TYR A 43 8.46 -3.93 44.67
C TYR A 43 7.37 -2.99 44.10
N GLY A 44 6.25 -3.55 43.63
CA GLY A 44 5.14 -2.76 43.09
C GLY A 44 4.49 -1.84 44.13
N VAL A 45 4.36 -2.30 45.39
CA VAL A 45 3.82 -1.47 46.48
C VAL A 45 4.73 -0.27 46.75
N ASN A 46 6.04 -0.48 46.83
CA ASN A 46 7.00 0.60 47.06
C ASN A 46 6.97 1.61 45.91
N LEU A 47 6.89 1.16 44.66
CA LEU A 47 6.74 2.04 43.50
C LEU A 47 5.43 2.85 43.60
N ALA A 48 4.31 2.22 43.94
CA ALA A 48 3.03 2.91 44.12
C ALA A 48 3.11 3.97 45.23
N GLU A 49 3.73 3.67 46.37
CA GLU A 49 3.93 4.63 47.46
C GLU A 49 4.83 5.80 47.03
N PHE A 50 5.92 5.53 46.30
CA PHE A 50 6.78 6.59 45.76
C PHE A 50 6.07 7.46 44.74
N THR A 51 5.19 6.89 43.92
CA THR A 51 4.40 7.64 42.95
C THR A 51 3.46 8.63 43.63
N ILE A 52 2.78 8.25 44.72
CA ILE A 52 1.76 9.10 45.36
C ILE A 52 2.30 10.06 46.43
N ASP A 53 3.50 9.82 46.96
CA ASP A 53 4.06 10.64 48.05
C ASP A 53 4.47 12.04 47.58
N GLN A 54 3.70 13.04 48.01
CA GLN A 54 3.92 14.46 47.68
C GLN A 54 5.24 15.03 48.25
N GLN A 55 5.89 14.36 49.18
CA GLN A 55 7.18 14.80 49.75
C GLN A 55 8.37 14.45 48.84
N ILE A 56 8.18 13.56 47.88
CA ILE A 56 9.22 13.13 46.94
C ILE A 56 9.29 14.09 45.75
N HIS A 57 10.50 14.36 45.27
CA HIS A 57 10.72 15.19 44.09
C HIS A 57 10.02 14.61 42.85
N ILE A 58 9.35 15.45 42.06
CA ILE A 58 8.50 15.04 40.93
C ILE A 58 9.19 14.10 39.93
N GLY A 59 10.48 14.33 39.64
CA GLY A 59 11.23 13.47 38.73
C GLY A 59 11.34 12.01 39.19
N LEU A 60 11.46 11.77 40.50
CA LEU A 60 11.49 10.42 41.06
C LEU A 60 10.09 9.79 41.08
N ARG A 61 9.06 10.59 41.34
CA ARG A 61 7.66 10.14 41.32
C ARG A 61 7.24 9.71 39.91
N GLN A 62 7.64 10.47 38.90
CA GLN A 62 7.39 10.16 37.49
C GLN A 62 8.17 8.91 37.04
N LEU A 63 9.45 8.77 37.45
CA LEU A 63 10.20 7.54 37.17
C LEU A 63 9.55 6.32 37.84
N ALA A 64 9.19 6.44 39.12
CA ALA A 64 8.50 5.39 39.87
C ALA A 64 7.15 5.02 39.22
N SER A 65 6.39 6.00 38.72
CA SER A 65 5.11 5.73 38.06
C SER A 65 5.28 4.98 36.74
N VAL A 66 6.29 5.32 35.93
CA VAL A 66 6.60 4.59 34.69
C VAL A 66 7.01 3.15 34.98
N MET A 67 7.85 2.95 35.99
CA MET A 67 8.23 1.59 36.42
C MET A 67 7.07 0.81 37.02
N LEU A 68 6.14 1.48 37.70
CA LEU A 68 4.92 0.89 38.23
C LEU A 68 4.00 0.42 37.10
N LYS A 69 3.84 1.24 36.05
CA LYS A 69 3.10 0.87 34.83
C LYS A 69 3.65 -0.44 34.25
N GLN A 70 4.95 -0.47 33.98
CA GLN A 70 5.60 -1.67 33.44
C GLN A 70 5.42 -2.88 34.37
N TYR A 71 5.53 -2.67 35.70
CA TYR A 71 5.31 -3.74 36.66
C TYR A 71 3.88 -4.29 36.61
N VAL A 72 2.86 -3.42 36.50
CA VAL A 72 1.45 -3.84 36.38
C VAL A 72 1.25 -4.66 35.12
N ASP A 73 1.75 -4.19 33.98
CA ASP A 73 1.67 -4.90 32.69
C ASP A 73 2.28 -6.30 32.80
N ASP A 74 3.47 -6.41 33.40
CA ASP A 74 4.16 -7.70 33.54
C ASP A 74 3.51 -8.66 34.56
N CYS A 75 2.72 -8.15 35.50
CA CYS A 75 2.21 -8.91 36.66
C CYS A 75 0.73 -9.29 36.59
N TRP A 76 -0.04 -8.62 35.72
CA TRP A 76 -1.49 -8.82 35.59
C TRP A 76 -1.92 -9.51 34.28
N ILE A 77 -1.01 -9.65 33.30
CA ILE A 77 -1.27 -10.41 32.07
C ILE A 77 -1.17 -11.93 32.35
N ASP A 78 -2.27 -12.64 32.06
CA ASP A 78 -2.53 -14.07 32.32
C ASP A 78 -2.53 -14.47 33.79
N GLY A 79 -3.72 -14.83 34.28
CA GLY A 79 -3.91 -15.48 35.57
C GLY A 79 -2.97 -16.68 35.70
N GLY A 80 -2.14 -16.67 36.74
CA GLY A 80 -1.10 -17.67 37.01
C GLY A 80 -1.60 -19.10 37.23
N ASP A 81 -2.83 -19.44 36.83
CA ASP A 81 -3.46 -20.73 37.03
C ASP A 81 -3.42 -21.65 35.79
N ASP A 82 -3.18 -21.16 34.56
CA ASP A 82 -3.27 -22.00 33.35
C ASP A 82 -1.93 -22.37 32.66
N VAL A 83 -0.79 -21.96 33.23
CA VAL A 83 0.54 -22.34 32.69
C VAL A 83 0.94 -23.77 33.13
N GLY A 84 0.15 -24.40 34.01
CA GLY A 84 0.48 -25.69 34.62
C GLY A 84 0.16 -26.96 33.81
N GLU A 85 -0.82 -26.94 32.90
CA GLU A 85 -1.32 -28.18 32.28
C GLU A 85 -1.00 -28.36 30.78
N ASP A 86 -0.78 -27.30 30.00
CA ASP A 86 -0.60 -27.43 28.54
C ASP A 86 0.87 -27.61 28.06
N LEU A 87 1.86 -27.47 28.95
CA LEU A 87 3.28 -27.66 28.61
C LEU A 87 3.77 -29.12 28.66
N ALA A 88 2.92 -30.09 28.98
CA ALA A 88 3.29 -31.50 28.97
C ALA A 88 3.18 -32.17 27.58
N GLY A 89 2.61 -31.48 26.57
CA GLY A 89 2.24 -32.08 25.28
C GLY A 89 3.15 -31.78 24.08
N LEU A 90 4.04 -30.77 24.15
CA LEU A 90 4.84 -30.34 23.00
C LEU A 90 6.33 -30.47 23.29
N GLY A 91 6.92 -31.56 22.80
CA GLY A 91 8.35 -31.75 22.81
C GLY A 91 9.08 -30.72 21.94
N ASN A 92 10.22 -30.24 22.46
CA ASN A 92 11.26 -29.45 21.79
C ASN A 92 10.94 -28.00 21.41
N VAL A 93 10.67 -27.17 22.42
CA VAL A 93 11.04 -25.74 22.35
C VAL A 93 12.14 -25.49 23.38
N PRO A 94 13.31 -24.92 23.00
CA PRO A 94 14.31 -24.53 23.98
C PRO A 94 13.74 -23.38 24.84
N PRO A 95 13.87 -23.42 26.17
CA PRO A 95 13.34 -22.38 27.02
C PRO A 95 14.03 -21.06 26.67
N SER A 96 13.25 -20.10 26.18
CA SER A 96 13.67 -18.71 26.07
C SER A 96 14.14 -18.24 27.46
N SER A 97 15.29 -17.58 27.49
CA SER A 97 15.95 -17.12 28.70
C SER A 97 15.16 -15.98 29.35
N SER A 98 14.15 -16.31 30.15
CA SER A 98 13.55 -15.49 31.24
C SER A 98 12.53 -16.33 32.03
N GLY A 99 12.93 -17.52 32.50
CA GLY A 99 12.07 -18.44 33.28
C GLY A 99 11.93 -18.06 34.76
N ALA A 100 11.64 -16.79 35.09
CA ALA A 100 11.35 -16.37 36.46
C ALA A 100 9.96 -15.72 36.52
N VAL A 101 8.98 -16.47 37.04
CA VAL A 101 7.64 -15.94 37.36
C VAL A 101 7.81 -14.86 38.42
N LEU A 102 7.28 -13.66 38.18
CA LEU A 102 7.31 -12.56 39.14
C LEU A 102 6.56 -12.97 40.41
N LEU A 103 7.19 -12.78 41.58
CA LEU A 103 6.58 -13.06 42.88
C LEU A 103 5.58 -11.97 43.23
N VAL A 104 4.33 -12.15 42.80
CA VAL A 104 3.22 -11.23 43.14
C VAL A 104 2.30 -11.94 44.13
N ASN A 105 2.35 -11.55 45.40
CA ASN A 105 1.41 -12.04 46.43
C ASN A 105 0.13 -11.19 46.40
N ASP A 106 -1.03 -11.81 46.62
CA ASP A 106 -2.35 -11.16 46.69
C ASP A 106 -2.41 -10.00 47.68
N ASP A 107 -1.63 -10.06 48.77
CA ASP A 107 -1.52 -8.97 49.73
C ASP A 107 -0.88 -7.71 49.13
N ALA A 108 0.14 -7.88 48.28
CA ALA A 108 0.77 -6.77 47.54
C ALA A 108 -0.20 -6.22 46.49
N LYS A 109 -0.93 -7.09 45.77
CA LYS A 109 -2.00 -6.69 44.84
C LYS A 109 -3.05 -5.83 45.53
N ARG A 110 -3.57 -6.31 46.66
CA ARG A 110 -4.59 -5.59 47.46
C ARG A 110 -4.06 -4.25 47.94
N ARG A 111 -2.79 -4.17 48.35
CA ARG A 111 -2.19 -2.91 48.80
C ARG A 111 -2.01 -1.91 47.66
N ILE A 112 -1.59 -2.35 46.47
CA ILE A 112 -1.49 -1.49 45.28
C ILE A 112 -2.88 -0.91 44.93
N LYS A 113 -3.93 -1.74 44.90
CA LYS A 113 -5.33 -1.30 44.67
C LYS A 113 -5.82 -0.26 45.68
N GLN A 114 -5.33 -0.28 46.92
CA GLN A 114 -5.66 0.73 47.93
C GLN A 114 -4.88 2.04 47.76
N ILE A 115 -3.68 1.99 47.21
CA ILE A 115 -2.78 3.15 47.06
C ILE A 115 -3.11 3.95 45.81
N LEU A 116 -3.27 3.26 44.66
CA LEU A 116 -3.44 3.90 43.36
C LEU A 116 -4.57 4.94 43.31
N PRO A 117 -5.77 4.71 43.90
CA PRO A 117 -6.84 5.70 43.87
C PRO A 117 -6.46 7.10 44.39
N GLU A 118 -5.57 7.20 45.37
CA GLU A 118 -5.11 8.49 45.90
C GLU A 118 -4.31 9.27 44.84
N GLY A 119 -3.62 8.56 43.93
CA GLY A 119 -2.90 9.16 42.81
C GLY A 119 -3.79 9.82 41.77
N LEU A 120 -5.11 9.54 41.77
CA LEU A 120 -6.05 10.25 40.91
C LEU A 120 -6.29 11.69 41.35
N TYR A 121 -6.06 12.02 42.63
CA TYR A 121 -6.17 13.39 43.16
C TYR A 121 -4.90 14.23 42.92
N ASP A 122 -3.86 13.65 42.29
CA ASP A 122 -2.56 14.29 42.16
C ASP A 122 -2.61 15.62 41.39
N GLN A 123 -1.75 16.59 41.74
CA GLN A 123 -1.69 17.86 41.03
C GLN A 123 -1.05 17.73 39.64
N ASN A 124 -0.14 16.77 39.46
CA ASN A 124 0.56 16.54 38.21
C ASN A 124 -0.23 15.60 37.28
N SER A 125 -0.61 16.11 36.10
CA SER A 125 -1.39 15.35 35.12
C SER A 125 -0.69 14.10 34.60
N LYS A 126 0.64 14.08 34.52
CA LYS A 126 1.41 12.90 34.07
C LYS A 126 1.31 11.76 35.06
N ILE A 127 1.38 12.06 36.36
CA ILE A 127 1.17 11.06 37.42
C ILE A 127 -0.27 10.54 37.36
N ARG A 128 -1.27 11.43 37.27
CA ARG A 128 -2.67 11.02 37.15
C ARG A 128 -2.90 10.09 35.96
N SER A 129 -2.35 10.40 34.78
CA SER A 129 -2.51 9.56 33.58
C SER A 129 -1.90 8.18 33.75
N VAL A 130 -0.69 8.08 34.32
CA VAL A 130 -0.04 6.77 34.54
C VAL A 130 -0.78 5.95 35.60
N VAL A 131 -1.23 6.58 36.68
CA VAL A 131 -2.05 5.94 37.72
C VAL A 131 -3.38 5.47 37.12
N ALA A 132 -4.03 6.31 36.32
CA ALA A 132 -5.29 5.96 35.67
C ALA A 132 -5.14 4.74 34.76
N TYR A 133 -4.08 4.69 33.95
CA TYR A 133 -3.74 3.53 33.15
C TYR A 133 -3.52 2.27 34.01
N CYS A 134 -2.74 2.36 35.10
CA CYS A 134 -2.50 1.22 35.99
C CYS A 134 -3.81 0.69 36.58
N ILE A 135 -4.71 1.59 37.02
CA ILE A 135 -6.03 1.21 37.56
C ILE A 135 -6.86 0.52 36.47
N ALA A 136 -6.92 1.10 35.27
CA ALA A 136 -7.67 0.54 34.15
C ALA A 136 -7.16 -0.86 33.77
N ASN A 137 -5.85 -1.05 33.65
CA ASN A 137 -5.25 -2.34 33.30
C ASN A 137 -5.50 -3.41 34.39
N ILE A 138 -5.31 -3.08 35.67
CA ILE A 138 -5.65 -3.99 36.79
C ILE A 138 -7.14 -4.35 36.74
N ALA A 139 -8.02 -3.40 36.42
CA ALA A 139 -9.45 -3.63 36.37
C ALA A 139 -9.88 -4.66 35.30
N LEU A 140 -9.14 -4.80 34.20
CA LEU A 140 -9.47 -5.78 33.14
C LEU A 140 -9.49 -7.22 33.64
N TYR A 141 -8.61 -7.52 34.58
CA TYR A 141 -8.45 -8.86 35.13
C TYR A 141 -9.19 -9.02 36.46
N ASP A 142 -9.14 -8.00 37.32
CA ASP A 142 -9.59 -8.11 38.70
C ASP A 142 -11.03 -7.61 38.90
N TRP A 143 -11.64 -6.93 37.94
CA TRP A 143 -13.03 -6.45 38.06
C TRP A 143 -14.00 -7.30 37.22
N PRO A 144 -15.20 -7.65 37.73
CA PRO A 144 -15.79 -7.31 39.02
C PRO A 144 -15.42 -8.28 40.15
N GLY A 145 -14.49 -9.22 39.92
CA GLY A 145 -14.12 -10.27 40.87
C GLY A 145 -13.37 -9.77 42.11
N ASP A 146 -12.06 -9.61 41.99
CA ASP A 146 -11.11 -9.27 43.06
C ASP A 146 -10.99 -7.77 43.37
N TRP A 147 -11.71 -6.91 42.66
CA TRP A 147 -11.76 -5.46 42.92
C TRP A 147 -13.18 -4.87 42.87
N GLN A 148 -14.11 -5.45 43.63
CA GLN A 148 -15.52 -5.04 43.64
C GLN A 148 -15.77 -3.54 43.89
N GLU A 149 -14.95 -2.88 44.72
CA GLU A 149 -15.15 -1.47 45.08
C GLU A 149 -14.65 -0.46 44.02
N LEU A 150 -14.12 -0.91 42.87
CA LEU A 150 -13.55 -0.02 41.85
C LEU A 150 -14.52 1.10 41.41
N PHE A 151 -15.79 0.76 41.14
CA PHE A 151 -16.77 1.76 40.70
C PHE A 151 -17.14 2.73 41.83
N ASP A 152 -17.18 2.28 43.09
CA ASP A 152 -17.38 3.19 44.23
C ASP A 152 -16.22 4.20 44.34
N VAL A 153 -14.99 3.74 44.07
CA VAL A 153 -13.80 4.59 44.01
C VAL A 153 -13.91 5.62 42.88
N ILE A 154 -14.28 5.19 41.67
CA ILE A 154 -14.43 6.08 40.51
C ILE A 154 -15.53 7.13 40.79
N VAL A 155 -16.70 6.72 41.27
CA VAL A 155 -17.82 7.62 41.58
C VAL A 155 -17.43 8.65 42.65
N LYS A 156 -16.66 8.24 43.66
CA LYS A 156 -16.12 9.16 44.67
C LYS A 156 -15.17 10.19 44.06
N CYS A 157 -14.31 9.77 43.13
CA CYS A 157 -13.39 10.67 42.42
C CYS A 157 -14.11 11.66 41.50
N LEU A 158 -15.18 11.21 40.83
CA LEU A 158 -16.05 12.04 40.00
C LEU A 158 -16.83 13.11 40.78
N SER A 159 -16.98 12.94 42.10
CA SER A 159 -17.59 13.92 43.00
C SER A 159 -16.57 14.78 43.76
N GLY A 160 -15.28 14.69 43.39
CA GLY A 160 -14.16 15.29 44.10
C GLY A 160 -13.66 16.63 43.54
N THR A 161 -12.34 16.76 43.38
CA THR A 161 -11.69 17.95 42.80
C THR A 161 -11.58 17.84 41.28
N GLU A 162 -11.26 18.93 40.58
CA GLU A 162 -11.02 18.89 39.12
C GLU A 162 -9.97 17.84 38.73
N ASN A 163 -8.92 17.68 39.55
CA ASN A 163 -7.88 16.68 39.33
C ASN A 163 -8.41 15.24 39.48
N SER A 164 -9.23 14.97 40.50
CA SER A 164 -9.79 13.63 40.68
C SER A 164 -10.83 13.28 39.63
N ILE A 165 -11.57 14.28 39.13
CA ILE A 165 -12.47 14.11 37.98
C ILE A 165 -11.65 13.77 36.73
N ASP A 166 -10.60 14.54 36.41
CA ASP A 166 -9.70 14.25 35.27
C ASP A 166 -9.10 12.83 35.37
N GLY A 167 -8.58 12.45 36.55
CA GLY A 167 -8.04 11.12 36.79
C GLY A 167 -9.08 10.01 36.60
N ALA A 168 -10.28 10.17 37.18
CA ALA A 168 -11.36 9.18 37.06
C ALA A 168 -11.87 9.03 35.62
N MET A 169 -11.98 10.13 34.87
CA MET A 169 -12.37 10.11 33.47
C MET A 169 -11.33 9.37 32.62
N LYS A 170 -10.03 9.58 32.88
CA LYS A 170 -8.96 8.83 32.21
C LYS A 170 -9.02 7.33 32.51
N VAL A 171 -9.32 6.94 33.76
CA VAL A 171 -9.53 5.52 34.10
C VAL A 171 -10.65 4.95 33.24
N LEU A 172 -11.79 5.65 33.13
CA LEU A 172 -12.92 5.18 32.36
C LEU A 172 -12.61 5.09 30.85
N VAL A 173 -11.92 6.09 30.28
CA VAL A 173 -11.49 6.05 28.87
C VAL A 173 -10.68 4.77 28.60
N GLU A 174 -9.60 4.56 29.35
CA GLU A 174 -8.73 3.39 29.19
C GLU A 174 -9.47 2.08 29.45
N PHE A 175 -10.30 2.03 30.50
CA PHE A 175 -11.06 0.84 30.87
C PHE A 175 -12.08 0.45 29.80
N THR A 176 -12.77 1.42 29.20
CA THR A 176 -13.81 1.13 28.19
C THR A 176 -13.29 0.62 26.86
N LEU A 177 -12.00 0.81 26.55
CA LEU A 177 -11.38 0.28 25.33
C LEU A 177 -11.26 -1.25 25.33
N GLU A 178 -11.25 -1.86 26.52
CA GLU A 178 -10.91 -3.27 26.75
C GLU A 178 -12.09 -4.09 27.32
N LEU A 179 -13.31 -3.51 27.31
CA LEU A 179 -14.53 -4.15 27.80
C LEU A 179 -15.12 -5.15 26.77
N ASP A 180 -14.61 -6.37 26.75
CA ASP A 180 -15.11 -7.40 25.82
C ASP A 180 -16.28 -8.23 26.38
N LYS A 181 -16.06 -9.00 27.45
CA LYS A 181 -17.01 -10.04 27.89
C LYS A 181 -18.17 -9.55 28.75
N GLN A 182 -18.04 -8.37 29.36
CA GLN A 182 -18.98 -7.85 30.35
C GLN A 182 -19.77 -6.63 29.87
N ILE A 183 -19.61 -6.22 28.60
CA ILE A 183 -20.18 -4.97 28.09
C ILE A 183 -21.69 -4.85 28.33
N ALA A 184 -22.44 -5.96 28.24
CA ALA A 184 -23.89 -5.96 28.39
C ALA A 184 -24.36 -5.53 29.80
N ASP A 185 -23.63 -5.94 30.83
CA ASP A 185 -23.98 -5.65 32.23
C ASP A 185 -23.50 -4.26 32.67
N VAL A 186 -22.42 -3.78 32.05
CA VAL A 186 -21.66 -2.62 32.52
C VAL A 186 -21.99 -1.36 31.74
N ALA A 187 -22.26 -1.49 30.44
CA ALA A 187 -22.57 -0.35 29.58
C ALA A 187 -23.73 0.51 30.12
N PRO A 188 -24.86 -0.03 30.62
CA PRO A 188 -25.95 0.82 31.15
C PRO A 188 -25.51 1.74 32.30
N LEU A 189 -24.64 1.25 33.20
CA LEU A 189 -24.12 2.02 34.33
C LEU A 189 -23.20 3.15 33.86
N ILE A 190 -22.24 2.83 32.99
CA ILE A 190 -21.29 3.82 32.48
C ILE A 190 -22.02 4.86 31.61
N LEU A 191 -22.96 4.43 30.74
CA LEU A 191 -23.76 5.34 29.91
C LEU A 191 -24.54 6.35 30.75
N SER A 192 -25.18 5.91 31.85
CA SER A 192 -25.91 6.80 32.75
C SER A 192 -25.00 7.86 33.38
N GLU A 193 -23.81 7.47 33.81
CA GLU A 193 -22.88 8.37 34.49
C GLU A 193 -22.21 9.34 33.52
N VAL A 194 -21.81 8.84 32.35
CA VAL A 194 -21.30 9.66 31.23
C VAL A 194 -22.33 10.69 30.78
N TYR A 195 -23.62 10.32 30.70
CA TYR A 195 -24.69 11.26 30.38
C TYR A 195 -24.78 12.38 31.43
N ARG A 196 -24.71 12.04 32.72
CA ARG A 196 -24.75 12.99 33.83
C ARG A 196 -23.58 13.99 33.75
N ILE A 197 -22.38 13.51 33.45
CA ILE A 197 -21.19 14.35 33.31
C ILE A 197 -21.32 15.27 32.10
N PHE A 198 -21.71 14.71 30.94
CA PHE A 198 -21.84 15.46 29.70
C PHE A 198 -22.86 16.62 29.79
N THR A 199 -23.93 16.45 30.56
CA THR A 199 -25.02 17.43 30.67
C THR A 199 -24.86 18.46 31.78
N ALA A 200 -24.04 18.20 32.80
CA ALA A 200 -23.85 19.10 33.95
C ALA A 200 -22.71 20.11 33.72
N ASP A 201 -22.93 21.05 32.80
CA ASP A 201 -21.99 22.11 32.37
C ASP A 201 -21.59 23.13 33.45
N THR A 202 -22.35 23.21 34.53
CA THR A 202 -22.06 24.03 35.73
C THR A 202 -21.23 23.31 36.77
N VAL A 203 -21.11 21.98 36.68
CA VAL A 203 -20.38 21.13 37.63
C VAL A 203 -19.07 20.64 37.03
N TYR A 204 -19.08 20.30 35.74
CA TYR A 204 -17.93 19.74 35.04
C TYR A 204 -17.42 20.68 33.95
N ASN A 205 -16.10 20.84 33.89
CA ASN A 205 -15.44 21.62 32.85
C ASN A 205 -15.55 20.95 31.46
N VAL A 206 -15.16 21.69 30.42
CA VAL A 206 -15.26 21.22 29.02
C VAL A 206 -14.44 19.95 28.78
N THR A 207 -13.26 19.83 29.39
CA THR A 207 -12.38 18.65 29.25
C THR A 207 -13.03 17.37 29.80
N ALA A 208 -13.64 17.43 30.99
CA ALA A 208 -14.37 16.29 31.56
C ALA A 208 -15.56 15.90 30.67
N ARG A 209 -16.29 16.89 30.12
CA ARG A 209 -17.40 16.65 29.20
C ARG A 209 -16.94 16.08 27.86
N LYS A 210 -15.75 16.46 27.38
CA LYS A 210 -15.10 15.86 26.20
C LYS A 210 -14.79 14.38 26.45
N TYR A 211 -14.19 14.03 27.58
CA TYR A 211 -13.96 12.63 27.93
C TYR A 211 -15.27 11.82 28.04
N ALA A 212 -16.36 12.44 28.50
CA ALA A 212 -17.65 11.78 28.53
C ALA A 212 -18.11 11.36 27.11
N VAL A 213 -17.96 12.23 26.11
CA VAL A 213 -18.27 11.90 24.71
C VAL A 213 -17.31 10.85 24.14
N GLU A 214 -16.03 10.90 24.51
CA GLU A 214 -15.01 9.91 24.12
C GLU A 214 -15.34 8.50 24.67
N ILE A 215 -15.78 8.41 25.92
CA ILE A 215 -16.24 7.15 26.52
C ILE A 215 -17.53 6.67 25.85
N LEU A 216 -18.47 7.58 25.52
CA LEU A 216 -19.68 7.22 24.77
C LEU A 216 -19.31 6.58 23.43
N TYR A 217 -18.34 7.15 22.70
CA TYR A 217 -17.85 6.59 21.44
C TYR A 217 -17.32 5.16 21.63
N ALA A 218 -16.44 4.95 22.61
CA ALA A 218 -15.88 3.63 22.91
C ALA A 218 -16.97 2.61 23.28
N LEU A 219 -17.94 3.01 24.11
CA LEU A 219 -19.07 2.16 24.49
C LEU A 219 -19.97 1.79 23.31
N LEU A 220 -20.29 2.75 22.43
CA LEU A 220 -21.08 2.46 21.23
C LEU A 220 -20.37 1.42 20.35
N ARG A 221 -19.05 1.56 20.18
CA ARG A 221 -18.24 0.59 19.43
C ARG A 221 -18.19 -0.78 20.09
N ALA A 222 -17.95 -0.85 21.39
CA ALA A 222 -17.94 -2.10 22.15
C ALA A 222 -19.31 -2.80 22.10
N ILE A 223 -20.41 -2.06 22.31
CA ILE A 223 -21.78 -2.57 22.19
C ILE A 223 -22.03 -3.09 20.77
N ASN A 224 -21.60 -2.38 19.74
CA ASN A 224 -21.85 -2.80 18.36
C ASN A 224 -21.07 -4.06 17.98
N ASN A 225 -19.82 -4.18 18.43
CA ASN A 225 -18.92 -5.26 18.05
C ASN A 225 -19.13 -6.54 18.86
N GLN A 226 -19.37 -6.42 20.18
CA GLN A 226 -19.39 -7.56 21.10
C GLN A 226 -20.80 -8.12 21.36
N ILE A 227 -21.85 -7.31 21.19
CA ILE A 227 -23.23 -7.79 21.35
C ILE A 227 -23.74 -8.25 19.98
N GLU A 228 -24.05 -9.53 19.83
CA GLU A 228 -24.47 -10.08 18.53
C GLU A 228 -25.91 -9.66 18.15
N THR A 229 -26.84 -9.66 19.11
CA THR A 229 -28.27 -9.48 18.81
C THR A 229 -28.70 -8.02 18.85
N ARG A 230 -29.44 -7.58 17.82
CA ARG A 230 -30.01 -6.22 17.77
C ARG A 230 -30.94 -5.92 18.94
N GLN A 231 -31.70 -6.90 19.42
CA GLN A 231 -32.63 -6.73 20.53
C GLN A 231 -31.90 -6.34 21.84
N GLN A 232 -30.76 -6.98 22.12
CA GLN A 232 -29.95 -6.64 23.29
C GLN A 232 -29.31 -5.25 23.14
N LYS A 233 -28.82 -4.90 21.95
CA LYS A 233 -28.32 -3.54 21.66
C LYS A 233 -29.41 -2.48 21.93
N SER A 234 -30.62 -2.71 21.41
CA SER A 234 -31.78 -1.83 21.63
C SER A 234 -32.16 -1.71 23.10
N ALA A 235 -32.16 -2.81 23.85
CA ALA A 235 -32.48 -2.78 25.28
C ALA A 235 -31.52 -1.88 26.09
N ILE A 236 -30.25 -1.80 25.70
CA ILE A 236 -29.24 -0.96 26.34
C ILE A 236 -29.35 0.50 25.85
N LEU A 237 -29.50 0.71 24.53
CA LEU A 237 -29.38 2.03 23.92
C LEU A 237 -30.68 2.83 23.91
N ASP A 238 -31.83 2.23 23.59
CA ASP A 238 -33.09 2.95 23.41
C ASP A 238 -33.51 3.83 24.62
N PRO A 239 -33.26 3.44 25.89
CA PRO A 239 -33.59 4.26 27.05
C PRO A 239 -32.78 5.56 27.18
N VAL A 240 -31.54 5.59 26.66
CA VAL A 240 -30.59 6.70 26.88
C VAL A 240 -30.29 7.48 25.60
N LEU A 241 -30.31 6.81 24.46
CA LEU A 241 -29.87 7.35 23.18
C LEU A 241 -30.62 8.62 22.75
N PRO A 242 -31.96 8.75 22.88
CA PRO A 242 -32.66 9.96 22.49
C PRO A 242 -32.17 11.21 23.24
N ASN A 243 -31.90 11.06 24.52
CA ASN A 243 -31.40 12.13 25.38
C ASN A 243 -29.95 12.51 25.04
N PHE A 244 -29.12 11.52 24.73
CA PHE A 244 -27.76 11.75 24.21
C PHE A 244 -27.81 12.49 22.88
N MET A 245 -28.58 12.02 21.91
CA MET A 245 -28.66 12.62 20.57
C MET A 245 -29.08 14.09 20.63
N GLN A 246 -30.10 14.42 21.44
CA GLN A 246 -30.49 15.80 21.65
C GLN A 246 -29.32 16.66 22.16
N ARG A 247 -28.59 16.18 23.18
CA ARG A 247 -27.50 16.93 23.81
C ARG A 247 -26.25 17.03 22.94
N LEU A 248 -25.96 15.99 22.15
CA LEU A 248 -24.87 16.00 21.16
C LEU A 248 -25.14 17.09 20.11
N ILE A 249 -26.36 17.14 19.56
CA ILE A 249 -26.75 18.15 18.57
C ILE A 249 -26.70 19.56 19.18
N GLU A 250 -27.24 19.76 20.39
CA GLU A 250 -27.14 21.05 21.12
C GLU A 250 -25.66 21.46 21.31
N GLY A 251 -24.79 20.51 21.68
CA GLY A 251 -23.36 20.73 21.89
C GLY A 251 -22.59 21.15 20.64
N LEU A 252 -22.97 20.67 19.45
CA LEU A 252 -22.35 21.11 18.19
C LEU A 252 -22.60 22.60 17.90
N THR A 253 -23.81 23.07 18.18
CA THR A 253 -24.23 24.45 17.91
C THR A 253 -23.81 25.45 18.98
N ALA A 254 -23.30 24.99 20.12
CA ALA A 254 -22.88 25.86 21.21
C ALA A 254 -21.66 26.72 20.81
N PRO A 255 -21.64 28.02 21.12
CA PRO A 255 -20.46 28.85 20.88
C PRO A 255 -19.31 28.41 21.81
N ASN A 256 -18.08 28.45 21.31
CA ASN A 256 -16.92 28.09 22.12
C ASN A 256 -16.70 29.08 23.28
N GLY A 257 -16.20 28.56 24.39
CA GLY A 257 -16.01 29.30 25.64
C GLY A 257 -16.00 28.35 26.84
N ALA A 258 -16.43 28.83 28.01
CA ALA A 258 -16.38 28.05 29.26
C ALA A 258 -17.16 26.72 29.23
N HIS A 259 -18.08 26.54 28.29
CA HIS A 259 -18.95 25.35 28.19
C HIS A 259 -18.86 24.62 26.85
N SER A 260 -17.96 25.00 25.94
CA SER A 260 -17.77 24.32 24.65
C SER A 260 -16.37 24.63 24.09
N SER A 261 -15.75 23.65 23.43
CA SER A 261 -14.46 23.79 22.74
C SER A 261 -14.47 23.05 21.40
N PHE A 262 -13.48 23.31 20.55
CA PHE A 262 -13.29 22.56 19.31
C PHE A 262 -13.12 21.06 19.58
N GLN A 263 -12.29 20.68 20.55
CA GLN A 263 -12.08 19.28 20.93
C GLN A 263 -13.38 18.56 21.31
N LEU A 264 -14.26 19.22 22.08
CA LEU A 264 -15.55 18.63 22.45
C LEU A 264 -16.40 18.39 21.20
N LYS A 265 -16.48 19.37 20.29
CA LYS A 265 -17.22 19.23 19.03
C LYS A 265 -16.64 18.15 18.13
N THR A 266 -15.31 18.06 18.02
CA THR A 266 -14.62 16.98 17.28
C THR A 266 -15.05 15.61 17.78
N GLN A 267 -15.09 15.39 19.10
CA GLN A 267 -15.56 14.11 19.66
C GLN A 267 -17.04 13.86 19.38
N ILE A 268 -17.89 14.89 19.43
CA ILE A 268 -19.30 14.75 19.06
C ILE A 268 -19.44 14.33 17.60
N ILE A 269 -18.69 14.94 16.68
CA ILE A 269 -18.72 14.58 15.25
C ILE A 269 -18.25 13.14 15.05
N LYS A 270 -17.21 12.67 15.76
CA LYS A 270 -16.76 11.26 15.73
C LYS A 270 -17.87 10.28 16.13
N VAL A 271 -18.62 10.59 17.19
CA VAL A 271 -19.78 9.79 17.62
C VAL A 271 -20.85 9.76 16.52
N LEU A 272 -21.22 10.92 15.97
CA LEU A 272 -22.25 11.00 14.94
C LEU A 272 -21.83 10.29 13.65
N LYS A 273 -20.57 10.44 13.22
CA LYS A 273 -19.98 9.74 12.07
C LYS A 273 -20.14 8.22 12.24
N TYR A 274 -19.63 7.68 13.35
CA TYR A 274 -19.69 6.24 13.63
C TYR A 274 -21.13 5.71 13.72
N MET A 275 -22.03 6.49 14.32
CA MET A 275 -23.43 6.11 14.37
C MET A 275 -24.08 6.08 12.98
N MET A 276 -23.66 6.95 12.05
CA MET A 276 -24.15 6.96 10.68
C MET A 276 -23.57 5.84 9.82
N SER A 277 -22.29 5.54 9.95
CA SER A 277 -21.63 4.44 9.24
C SER A 277 -22.06 3.07 9.77
N ASP A 278 -21.87 2.83 11.07
CA ASP A 278 -21.87 1.49 11.66
C ASP A 278 -23.16 1.16 12.44
N MET A 279 -23.93 2.17 12.85
CA MET A 279 -25.15 2.00 13.64
C MET A 279 -26.39 2.69 13.03
N SER A 280 -26.45 2.75 11.69
CA SER A 280 -27.37 3.65 10.98
C SER A 280 -28.87 3.46 11.28
N LYS A 281 -29.28 2.26 11.72
CA LYS A 281 -30.67 1.99 12.13
C LYS A 281 -31.08 2.75 13.40
N PHE A 282 -30.13 3.05 14.29
CA PHE A 282 -30.37 3.80 15.53
C PHE A 282 -30.36 5.32 15.32
N VAL A 283 -29.56 5.80 14.37
CA VAL A 283 -29.43 7.25 14.10
C VAL A 283 -30.52 7.81 13.17
N GLN A 284 -31.22 6.93 12.43
CA GLN A 284 -32.23 7.31 11.42
C GLN A 284 -33.22 8.41 11.87
N PRO A 285 -33.80 8.37 13.10
CA PRO A 285 -34.77 9.39 13.53
C PRO A 285 -34.18 10.81 13.66
N TYR A 286 -32.85 10.93 13.75
CA TYR A 286 -32.15 12.19 14.04
C TYR A 286 -31.47 12.80 12.81
N LEU A 287 -31.46 12.09 11.67
CA LEU A 287 -30.79 12.53 10.44
C LEU A 287 -31.25 13.91 9.96
N GLY A 288 -32.55 14.17 10.04
CA GLY A 288 -33.16 15.45 9.65
C GLY A 288 -32.68 16.65 10.47
N THR A 289 -31.99 16.43 11.60
CA THR A 289 -31.38 17.49 12.41
C THR A 289 -29.86 17.46 12.33
N ILE A 290 -29.25 16.26 12.33
CA ILE A 290 -27.79 16.09 12.26
C ILE A 290 -27.23 16.69 10.97
N LEU A 291 -27.76 16.29 9.81
CA LEU A 291 -27.22 16.73 8.52
C LEU A 291 -27.27 18.26 8.36
N PRO A 292 -28.41 18.94 8.62
CA PRO A 292 -28.43 20.40 8.60
C PRO A 292 -27.47 21.07 9.59
N THR A 293 -27.28 20.50 10.79
CA THR A 293 -26.36 21.06 11.79
C THR A 293 -24.90 20.94 11.35
N ILE A 294 -24.49 19.78 10.83
CA ILE A 294 -23.14 19.58 10.29
C ILE A 294 -22.90 20.49 9.07
N TRP A 295 -23.90 20.58 8.17
CA TRP A 295 -23.85 21.48 7.03
C TRP A 295 -23.70 22.96 7.43
N GLN A 296 -24.46 23.39 8.45
CA GLN A 296 -24.36 24.73 9.00
C GLN A 296 -22.97 24.98 9.60
N LEU A 297 -22.40 24.01 10.32
CA LEU A 297 -21.06 24.14 10.88
C LEU A 297 -20.01 24.28 9.76
N LEU A 298 -20.05 23.39 8.77
CA LEU A 298 -19.13 23.40 7.62
C LEU A 298 -19.15 24.76 6.88
N THR A 299 -20.35 25.30 6.63
CA THR A 299 -20.54 26.56 5.91
C THR A 299 -20.16 27.79 6.74
N GLN A 300 -20.50 27.82 8.05
CA GLN A 300 -20.16 28.94 8.92
C GLN A 300 -18.67 29.05 9.19
N LEU A 301 -17.97 27.92 9.30
CA LEU A 301 -16.54 27.90 9.55
C LEU A 301 -15.71 28.27 8.31
N ALA A 302 -16.27 28.22 7.10
CA ALA A 302 -15.52 28.47 5.87
C ALA A 302 -14.98 29.91 5.80
N ASP A 303 -15.83 30.91 6.05
CA ASP A 303 -15.41 32.32 6.07
C ASP A 303 -14.36 32.58 7.17
N PHE A 304 -14.54 31.95 8.32
CA PHE A 304 -13.62 32.06 9.44
C PHE A 304 -12.25 31.41 9.13
N TYR A 305 -12.25 30.19 8.59
CA TYR A 305 -11.04 29.50 8.13
C TYR A 305 -10.30 30.34 7.09
N VAL A 306 -11.00 30.92 6.11
CA VAL A 306 -10.39 31.76 5.09
C VAL A 306 -9.73 33.01 5.67
N LYS A 307 -10.38 33.67 6.65
CA LYS A 307 -9.85 34.90 7.26
C LYS A 307 -8.71 34.66 8.24
N VAL A 308 -8.79 33.60 9.03
CA VAL A 308 -7.87 33.35 10.16
C VAL A 308 -6.72 32.44 9.74
N VAL A 309 -6.99 31.38 8.97
CA VAL A 309 -5.98 30.36 8.62
C VAL A 309 -5.44 30.56 7.21
N VAL A 310 -6.33 30.75 6.21
CA VAL A 310 -5.87 30.87 4.82
C VAL A 310 -5.13 32.18 4.59
N ASN A 311 -5.66 33.31 5.06
CA ASN A 311 -5.13 34.64 4.74
C ASN A 311 -4.54 35.40 5.93
N GLU A 312 -4.68 34.88 7.17
CA GLU A 312 -4.17 35.50 8.40
C GLU A 312 -4.54 36.99 8.56
N ILE A 313 -5.70 37.40 8.06
CA ILE A 313 -6.19 38.80 8.10
C ILE A 313 -6.67 39.15 9.52
N GLU A 314 -7.31 38.19 10.17
CA GLU A 314 -7.85 38.33 11.52
C GLU A 314 -7.03 37.45 12.47
N THR A 315 -6.59 38.04 13.60
CA THR A 315 -6.00 37.25 14.68
C THR A 315 -7.05 36.29 15.20
N ALA A 316 -6.67 35.03 15.41
CA ALA A 316 -7.55 34.04 15.99
C ALA A 316 -8.19 34.59 17.29
N PRO A 317 -9.52 34.54 17.45
CA PRO A 317 -10.24 35.08 18.62
C PRO A 317 -10.09 34.22 19.88
N PHE A 318 -9.22 33.20 19.82
CA PHE A 318 -8.85 32.26 20.86
C PHE A 318 -7.81 32.96 21.76
N ASN A 319 -8.20 33.38 22.96
CA ASN A 319 -7.40 34.30 23.78
C ASN A 319 -6.14 33.66 24.42
N GLY A 320 -4.97 33.94 23.88
CA GLY A 320 -3.79 34.53 24.54
C GLY A 320 -3.24 33.95 25.85
N THR A 321 -2.51 32.84 25.80
CA THR A 321 -1.28 32.58 26.60
C THR A 321 -0.39 31.56 25.87
N GLU A 322 0.90 31.41 26.20
CA GLU A 322 1.92 30.56 25.53
C GLU A 322 1.58 29.04 25.28
N GLN A 323 0.34 28.61 25.51
CA GLN A 323 -0.29 27.34 25.11
C GLN A 323 -1.15 27.46 23.82
N ASP A 324 -1.11 28.59 23.11
CA ASP A 324 -2.04 28.95 22.01
C ASP A 324 -1.88 28.13 20.70
N ASP A 325 -0.74 27.48 20.45
CA ASP A 325 -0.55 26.64 19.24
C ASP A 325 -1.55 25.46 19.21
N ASP A 326 -1.94 24.95 20.39
CA ASP A 326 -2.86 23.82 20.54
C ASP A 326 -4.31 24.15 20.08
N GLU A 327 -4.77 25.40 20.17
CA GLU A 327 -6.18 25.75 19.86
C GLU A 327 -6.45 25.90 18.35
N VAL A 328 -5.47 26.36 17.56
CA VAL A 328 -5.59 26.40 16.09
C VAL A 328 -5.56 24.98 15.53
N ASP A 329 -4.68 24.13 16.06
CA ASP A 329 -4.66 22.71 15.73
C ASP A 329 -5.98 22.03 16.06
N ASP A 330 -6.55 22.29 17.23
CA ASP A 330 -7.86 21.76 17.61
C ASP A 330 -8.99 22.22 16.65
N PHE A 331 -8.92 23.47 16.17
CA PHE A 331 -9.84 24.00 15.16
C PHE A 331 -9.68 23.28 13.82
N VAL A 332 -8.45 23.10 13.35
CA VAL A 332 -8.12 22.38 12.11
C VAL A 332 -8.60 20.93 12.19
N GLN A 333 -8.31 20.24 13.29
CA GLN A 333 -8.76 18.87 13.55
C GLN A 333 -10.28 18.73 13.54
N MET A 334 -11.01 19.74 14.02
CA MET A 334 -12.47 19.73 13.93
C MET A 334 -12.95 19.80 12.47
N ILE A 335 -12.35 20.66 11.63
CA ILE A 335 -12.71 20.76 10.20
C ILE A 335 -12.40 19.43 9.48
N LEU A 336 -11.22 18.86 9.72
CA LEU A 336 -10.85 17.54 9.17
C LEU A 336 -11.89 16.48 9.55
N GLN A 337 -12.33 16.47 10.81
CA GLN A 337 -13.35 15.53 11.27
C GLN A 337 -14.73 15.75 10.62
N ILE A 338 -15.08 16.99 10.27
CA ILE A 338 -16.29 17.31 9.49
C ILE A 338 -16.15 16.74 8.07
N PHE A 339 -15.01 16.95 7.41
CA PHE A 339 -14.79 16.40 6.07
C PHE A 339 -14.78 14.87 6.05
N GLU A 340 -14.20 14.21 7.04
CA GLU A 340 -14.32 12.75 7.18
C GLU A 340 -15.78 12.29 7.33
N PHE A 341 -16.60 13.07 8.06
CA PHE A 341 -18.03 12.79 8.17
C PHE A 341 -18.71 12.94 6.79
N VAL A 342 -18.39 14.01 6.06
CA VAL A 342 -18.92 14.27 4.71
C VAL A 342 -18.51 13.18 3.72
N HIS A 343 -17.24 12.78 3.72
CA HIS A 343 -16.71 11.66 2.95
C HIS A 343 -17.52 10.39 3.20
N THR A 344 -17.68 10.02 4.49
CA THR A 344 -18.40 8.81 4.89
C THR A 344 -19.85 8.81 4.38
N ILE A 345 -20.54 9.95 4.39
CA ILE A 345 -21.94 10.00 3.94
C ILE A 345 -22.07 9.98 2.41
N ILE A 346 -21.07 10.46 1.67
CA ILE A 346 -21.10 10.45 0.19
C ILE A 346 -21.01 9.02 -0.34
N GLU A 347 -20.11 8.20 0.21
CA GLU A 347 -19.93 6.78 -0.18
C GLU A 347 -21.15 5.91 0.17
N MET A 348 -22.00 6.38 1.06
CA MET A 348 -23.18 5.64 1.50
C MET A 348 -24.38 5.92 0.59
N LYS A 349 -24.70 4.94 -0.28
CA LYS A 349 -25.86 4.98 -1.22
C LYS A 349 -27.17 5.51 -0.59
N LYS A 350 -27.45 5.20 0.68
CA LYS A 350 -28.65 5.65 1.42
C LYS A 350 -28.75 7.16 1.66
N TYR A 351 -27.64 7.90 1.58
CA TYR A 351 -27.59 9.35 1.77
C TYR A 351 -27.43 10.13 0.47
N LYS A 352 -27.35 9.44 -0.68
CA LYS A 352 -27.13 10.04 -2.02
C LYS A 352 -28.09 11.19 -2.31
N ALA A 353 -29.39 11.02 -2.01
CA ALA A 353 -30.40 12.05 -2.23
C ALA A 353 -30.21 13.31 -1.37
N ALA A 354 -29.70 13.17 -0.14
CA ALA A 354 -29.42 14.32 0.72
C ALA A 354 -28.27 15.16 0.17
N ILE A 355 -27.22 14.50 -0.32
CA ILE A 355 -26.06 15.15 -0.95
C ILE A 355 -26.43 15.77 -2.30
N THR A 356 -27.23 15.10 -3.14
CA THR A 356 -27.69 15.65 -4.44
C THR A 356 -28.36 17.02 -4.27
N ASN A 357 -29.13 17.21 -3.20
CA ASN A 357 -29.83 18.48 -2.94
C ASN A 357 -28.89 19.65 -2.60
N VAL A 358 -27.67 19.38 -2.14
CA VAL A 358 -26.68 20.38 -1.74
C VAL A 358 -25.42 20.34 -2.60
N LEU A 359 -25.42 19.58 -3.71
CA LEU A 359 -24.22 19.25 -4.47
C LEU A 359 -23.46 20.50 -4.96
N THR A 360 -24.16 21.49 -5.54
CA THR A 360 -23.56 22.77 -5.96
C THR A 360 -22.89 23.51 -4.80
N ASP A 361 -23.57 23.59 -3.66
CA ASP A 361 -23.04 24.30 -2.50
C ASP A 361 -21.88 23.52 -1.85
N LEU A 362 -21.93 22.18 -1.89
CA LEU A 362 -20.86 21.33 -1.40
C LEU A 362 -19.58 21.55 -2.22
N VAL A 363 -19.68 21.56 -3.56
CA VAL A 363 -18.56 21.94 -4.44
C VAL A 363 -18.05 23.34 -4.08
N TYR A 364 -18.96 24.32 -3.96
CA TYR A 364 -18.59 25.70 -3.65
C TYR A 364 -17.80 25.79 -2.33
N ILE A 365 -18.28 25.17 -1.26
CA ILE A 365 -17.62 25.20 0.06
C ILE A 365 -16.31 24.43 0.04
N THR A 366 -16.25 23.28 -0.61
CA THR A 366 -15.04 22.46 -0.69
C THR A 366 -13.90 23.23 -1.35
N VAL A 367 -14.19 23.96 -2.45
CA VAL A 367 -13.20 24.81 -3.14
C VAL A 367 -12.67 25.96 -2.28
N LEU A 368 -13.44 26.46 -1.29
CA LEU A 368 -12.94 27.45 -0.32
C LEU A 368 -11.89 26.85 0.62
N TYR A 369 -12.12 25.64 1.11
CA TYR A 369 -11.21 24.92 2.01
C TYR A 369 -9.96 24.42 1.30
N MET A 370 -10.03 24.23 -0.02
CA MET A 370 -8.88 23.89 -0.85
C MET A 370 -7.89 25.04 -1.05
N GLN A 371 -8.14 26.28 -0.61
CA GLN A 371 -7.21 27.39 -0.86
C GLN A 371 -5.85 27.23 -0.15
N ILE A 372 -4.77 27.65 -0.81
CA ILE A 372 -3.40 27.68 -0.24
C ILE A 372 -3.35 28.63 0.95
N THR A 373 -2.90 28.14 2.10
CA THR A 373 -2.67 28.97 3.32
C THR A 373 -1.38 29.79 3.21
N GLU A 374 -1.25 30.88 3.98
CA GLU A 374 0.02 31.64 4.02
C GLU A 374 1.17 30.78 4.59
N GLU A 375 0.90 29.96 5.61
CA GLU A 375 1.87 29.01 6.17
C GLU A 375 2.38 28.03 5.10
N GLN A 376 1.49 27.40 4.32
CA GLN A 376 1.89 26.54 3.20
C GLN A 376 2.70 27.31 2.16
N ALA A 377 2.23 28.50 1.77
CA ALA A 377 2.93 29.31 0.78
C ALA A 377 4.35 29.70 1.21
N GLN A 378 4.58 29.93 2.51
CA GLN A 378 5.90 30.19 3.06
C GLN A 378 6.74 28.90 3.16
N SER A 379 6.17 27.83 3.71
CA SER A 379 6.84 26.54 3.86
C SER A 379 7.35 26.00 2.52
N TRP A 380 6.55 26.12 1.46
CA TRP A 380 6.90 25.69 0.10
C TRP A 380 7.98 26.56 -0.56
N LEU A 381 8.10 27.84 -0.17
CA LEU A 381 9.20 28.70 -0.64
C LEU A 381 10.53 28.34 0.04
N GLU A 382 10.47 27.93 1.30
CA GLU A 382 11.64 27.54 2.10
C GLU A 382 12.11 26.13 1.75
N ASP A 383 11.18 25.21 1.49
CA ASP A 383 11.44 23.82 1.14
C ASP A 383 10.68 23.38 -0.12
N PRO A 384 11.34 23.41 -1.30
CA PRO A 384 10.76 22.95 -2.56
C PRO A 384 10.48 21.44 -2.61
N GLU A 385 11.14 20.62 -1.78
CA GLU A 385 10.87 19.17 -1.72
C GLU A 385 9.49 18.95 -1.09
N LYS A 386 9.24 19.60 0.05
CA LYS A 386 7.92 19.59 0.67
C LYS A 386 6.82 20.08 -0.26
N PHE A 387 7.09 21.10 -1.08
CA PHE A 387 6.12 21.53 -2.10
C PHE A 387 5.76 20.42 -3.08
N VAL A 388 6.73 19.64 -3.55
CA VAL A 388 6.47 18.51 -4.45
C VAL A 388 5.69 17.44 -3.73
N ASP A 389 6.08 17.08 -2.51
CA ASP A 389 5.45 16.04 -1.69
C ASP A 389 3.98 16.38 -1.35
N ASP A 390 3.69 17.63 -0.99
CA ASP A 390 2.34 18.10 -0.62
C ASP A 390 1.41 18.22 -1.84
N GLU A 391 1.95 18.49 -3.02
CA GLU A 391 1.21 18.68 -4.27
C GLU A 391 1.26 17.46 -5.20
N ASP A 392 1.88 16.36 -4.77
CA ASP A 392 1.83 15.07 -5.46
C ASP A 392 0.51 14.35 -5.16
N GLU A 393 -0.03 13.62 -6.14
CA GLU A 393 -1.25 12.82 -5.98
C GLU A 393 -1.02 11.65 -5.00
N GLN A 394 0.24 11.27 -4.73
CA GLN A 394 0.65 10.24 -3.77
C GLN A 394 1.15 10.81 -2.42
N GLY A 395 0.99 12.12 -2.18
CA GLY A 395 1.41 12.76 -0.93
C GLY A 395 0.75 12.14 0.31
N VAL A 396 1.48 12.11 1.43
CA VAL A 396 1.01 11.51 2.70
C VAL A 396 0.46 12.57 3.67
N GLU A 397 0.57 13.87 3.32
CA GLU A 397 0.13 14.96 4.21
C GLU A 397 -1.40 15.07 4.32
N PHE A 398 -1.87 15.04 5.57
CA PHE A 398 -3.28 15.17 5.90
C PHE A 398 -3.60 16.61 6.33
N THR A 399 -3.93 17.46 5.36
CA THR A 399 -4.27 18.87 5.55
C THR A 399 -5.72 19.14 5.16
N ILE A 400 -6.28 20.28 5.58
CA ILE A 400 -7.64 20.67 5.16
C ILE A 400 -7.73 20.79 3.63
N ARG A 401 -6.66 21.27 2.97
CA ARG A 401 -6.61 21.38 1.50
C ARG A 401 -6.70 20.01 0.83
N THR A 402 -5.89 19.04 1.26
CA THR A 402 -5.88 17.69 0.69
C THR A 402 -7.17 16.94 1.00
N THR A 403 -7.66 16.97 2.24
CA THR A 403 -8.94 16.29 2.59
C THR A 403 -10.15 16.91 1.88
N ALA A 404 -10.18 18.24 1.70
CA ALA A 404 -11.24 18.87 0.90
C ALA A 404 -11.15 18.44 -0.56
N HIS A 405 -9.94 18.34 -1.11
CA HIS A 405 -9.72 17.83 -2.46
C HIS A 405 -10.17 16.36 -2.62
N ASP A 406 -9.84 15.48 -1.67
CA ASP A 406 -10.29 14.07 -1.65
C ASP A 406 -11.82 13.96 -1.65
N VAL A 407 -12.49 14.77 -0.82
CA VAL A 407 -13.96 14.83 -0.79
C VAL A 407 -14.51 15.25 -2.15
N LEU A 408 -13.88 16.22 -2.82
CA LEU A 408 -14.27 16.64 -4.17
C LEU A 408 -14.09 15.49 -5.18
N LEU A 409 -12.98 14.76 -5.14
CA LEU A 409 -12.71 13.62 -6.03
C LEU A 409 -13.78 12.52 -5.87
N ILE A 410 -14.14 12.19 -4.63
CA ILE A 410 -15.18 11.18 -4.33
C ILE A 410 -16.56 11.66 -4.79
N VAL A 411 -16.86 12.95 -4.66
CA VAL A 411 -18.07 13.53 -5.28
C VAL A 411 -18.05 13.34 -6.80
N GLY A 412 -16.89 13.53 -7.45
CA GLY A 412 -16.73 13.25 -8.87
C GLY A 412 -17.00 11.81 -9.25
N GLN A 413 -16.45 10.87 -8.48
CA GLN A 413 -16.64 9.43 -8.68
C GLN A 413 -18.11 9.01 -8.48
N GLU A 414 -18.79 9.51 -7.45
CA GLU A 414 -20.16 9.09 -7.12
C GLU A 414 -21.27 9.72 -7.98
N TYR A 415 -21.02 10.91 -8.52
CA TYR A 415 -22.02 11.71 -9.26
C TYR A 415 -21.69 11.90 -10.74
N GLU A 416 -20.46 11.67 -11.17
CA GLU A 416 -20.00 11.69 -12.56
C GLU A 416 -20.56 12.89 -13.34
N LYS A 417 -21.30 12.66 -14.43
CA LYS A 417 -21.86 13.68 -15.32
C LYS A 417 -22.86 14.61 -14.63
N GLN A 418 -23.47 14.18 -13.52
CA GLN A 418 -24.41 15.02 -12.75
C GLN A 418 -23.68 16.14 -11.99
N LEU A 419 -22.37 15.98 -11.77
CA LEU A 419 -21.54 16.99 -11.12
C LEU A 419 -21.34 18.23 -12.00
N LEU A 420 -21.14 18.08 -13.31
CA LEU A 420 -20.66 19.15 -14.19
C LEU A 420 -21.51 20.44 -14.18
N PRO A 421 -22.86 20.40 -14.20
CA PRO A 421 -23.66 21.62 -14.09
C PRO A 421 -23.50 22.32 -12.74
N CYS A 422 -23.50 21.53 -11.65
CA CYS A 422 -23.31 22.02 -10.28
C CYS A 422 -21.92 22.65 -10.11
N PHE A 423 -20.92 21.99 -10.68
CA PHE A 423 -19.52 22.40 -10.70
C PHE A 423 -19.33 23.73 -11.44
N THR A 424 -19.89 23.84 -12.65
CA THR A 424 -19.87 25.08 -13.45
C THR A 424 -20.52 26.24 -12.70
N GLU A 425 -21.67 26.01 -12.06
CA GLU A 425 -22.35 27.05 -11.27
C GLU A 425 -21.50 27.52 -10.07
N ALA A 426 -20.91 26.58 -9.31
CA ALA A 426 -20.08 26.88 -8.16
C ALA A 426 -18.83 27.70 -8.55
N LEU A 427 -18.11 27.30 -9.60
CA LEU A 427 -16.94 28.00 -10.09
C LEU A 427 -17.26 29.39 -10.68
N GLY A 428 -18.43 29.52 -11.31
CA GLY A 428 -18.94 30.81 -11.77
C GLY A 428 -19.18 31.79 -10.62
N LYS A 429 -19.74 31.32 -9.49
CA LYS A 429 -19.91 32.12 -8.27
C LYS A 429 -18.57 32.53 -7.68
N HIS A 430 -17.61 31.60 -7.56
CA HIS A 430 -16.25 31.90 -7.08
C HIS A 430 -15.54 32.94 -7.92
N SER A 431 -15.63 32.83 -9.24
CA SER A 431 -15.03 33.80 -10.16
C SER A 431 -15.62 35.21 -9.97
N ALA A 432 -16.93 35.32 -9.79
CA ALA A 432 -17.59 36.60 -9.53
C ALA A 432 -17.17 37.23 -8.19
N VAL A 433 -16.98 36.42 -7.14
CA VAL A 433 -16.48 36.90 -5.84
C VAL A 433 -15.03 37.37 -5.95
N ALA A 434 -14.18 36.59 -6.62
CA ALA A 434 -12.78 36.92 -6.84
C ALA A 434 -12.59 38.24 -7.62
N ASP A 435 -13.43 38.48 -8.64
CA ASP A 435 -13.43 39.73 -9.38
C ASP A 435 -13.79 40.93 -8.51
N VAL A 436 -14.75 40.78 -7.59
CA VAL A 436 -15.11 41.84 -6.63
C VAL A 436 -13.92 42.14 -5.72
N ASP A 437 -13.30 41.10 -5.15
CA ASP A 437 -12.15 41.23 -4.25
C ASP A 437 -10.94 41.87 -4.95
N ARG A 438 -10.66 41.45 -6.19
CA ARG A 438 -9.61 42.04 -7.01
C ARG A 438 -9.87 43.53 -7.27
N ASN A 439 -11.09 43.90 -7.63
CA ASN A 439 -11.47 45.30 -7.85
C ASN A 439 -11.43 46.13 -6.55
N ALA A 440 -11.64 45.49 -5.41
CA ALA A 440 -11.49 46.10 -4.09
C ALA A 440 -10.01 46.21 -3.63
N GLY A 441 -9.07 45.61 -4.35
CA GLY A 441 -7.64 45.62 -4.01
C GLY A 441 -7.25 44.63 -2.91
N ASN A 442 -8.07 43.60 -2.64
CA ASN A 442 -7.71 42.51 -1.73
C ASN A 442 -6.54 41.72 -2.34
N PRO A 443 -5.38 41.55 -1.67
CA PRO A 443 -4.23 40.84 -2.24
C PRO A 443 -4.43 39.33 -2.40
N TYR A 444 -5.42 38.73 -1.74
CA TYR A 444 -5.64 37.28 -1.71
C TYR A 444 -6.64 36.75 -2.75
N TRP A 445 -7.16 37.63 -3.62
CA TRP A 445 -8.17 37.30 -4.65
C TRP A 445 -7.77 36.12 -5.56
N TRP A 446 -6.46 35.86 -5.71
CA TRP A 446 -5.92 34.82 -6.59
C TRP A 446 -6.08 33.41 -6.01
N LYS A 447 -6.22 33.24 -4.69
CA LYS A 447 -6.23 31.92 -4.03
C LYS A 447 -7.43 31.07 -4.43
N ILE A 448 -8.61 31.69 -4.53
CA ILE A 448 -9.83 30.98 -4.95
C ILE A 448 -9.77 30.58 -6.42
N HIS A 449 -9.09 31.36 -7.27
CA HIS A 449 -8.82 30.95 -8.64
C HIS A 449 -7.85 29.78 -8.69
N GLU A 450 -6.78 29.79 -7.88
CA GLU A 450 -5.85 28.66 -7.80
C GLU A 450 -6.57 27.36 -7.41
N SER A 451 -7.38 27.36 -6.35
CA SER A 451 -8.11 26.16 -5.93
C SER A 451 -9.18 25.73 -6.93
N SER A 452 -9.82 26.69 -7.61
CA SER A 452 -10.74 26.40 -8.72
C SER A 452 -10.02 25.72 -9.90
N LEU A 453 -8.80 26.14 -10.24
CA LEU A 453 -8.02 25.54 -11.31
C LEU A 453 -7.56 24.12 -10.94
N LEU A 454 -7.18 23.88 -9.69
CA LEU A 454 -6.90 22.55 -9.17
C LEU A 454 -8.12 21.64 -9.36
N ALA A 455 -9.29 22.09 -8.88
CA ALA A 455 -10.55 21.36 -9.01
C ALA A 455 -10.90 21.02 -10.47
N VAL A 456 -10.71 21.95 -11.42
CA VAL A 456 -10.97 21.69 -12.84
C VAL A 456 -9.99 20.66 -13.42
N GLY A 457 -8.71 20.74 -13.04
CA GLY A 457 -7.70 19.79 -13.53
C GLY A 457 -7.92 18.36 -13.06
N SER A 458 -8.50 18.19 -11.87
CA SER A 458 -8.89 16.89 -11.32
C SER A 458 -10.02 16.19 -12.08
N PHE A 459 -10.83 16.95 -12.82
CA PHE A 459 -11.93 16.40 -13.63
C PHE A 459 -11.68 16.50 -15.13
N LYS A 460 -10.41 16.46 -15.55
CA LYS A 460 -10.00 16.51 -16.97
C LYS A 460 -10.84 15.55 -17.81
N ASP A 461 -10.80 14.26 -17.49
CA ASP A 461 -11.40 13.23 -18.35
C ASP A 461 -12.92 13.37 -18.39
N LEU A 462 -13.56 13.60 -17.24
CA LEU A 462 -15.00 13.87 -17.15
C LEU A 462 -15.43 15.09 -17.99
N ILE A 463 -14.63 16.17 -17.98
CA ILE A 463 -14.90 17.39 -18.77
C ILE A 463 -14.71 17.14 -20.27
N VAL A 464 -13.61 16.46 -20.65
CA VAL A 464 -13.28 16.17 -22.06
C VAL A 464 -14.32 15.25 -22.69
N GLU A 465 -14.80 14.24 -21.97
CA GLU A 465 -15.84 13.33 -22.43
C GLU A 465 -17.22 14.01 -22.53
N ASN A 466 -17.45 15.10 -21.79
CA ASN A 466 -18.75 15.76 -21.69
C ASN A 466 -18.64 17.28 -21.97
N PRO A 467 -18.25 17.69 -23.19
CA PRO A 467 -17.93 19.08 -23.52
C PRO A 467 -19.12 20.05 -23.41
N ASN A 468 -20.35 19.54 -23.43
CA ASN A 468 -21.55 20.35 -23.24
C ASN A 468 -21.85 20.65 -21.76
N GLY A 469 -21.22 19.92 -20.83
CA GLY A 469 -21.43 20.06 -19.39
C GLY A 469 -20.57 21.16 -18.74
N PHE A 470 -19.50 21.59 -19.40
CA PHE A 470 -18.56 22.59 -18.92
C PHE A 470 -18.03 23.44 -20.09
N ASP A 471 -18.26 24.77 -20.07
CA ASP A 471 -17.77 25.67 -21.13
C ASP A 471 -16.28 25.97 -20.94
N MET A 472 -15.45 25.07 -21.46
CA MET A 472 -14.01 25.22 -21.44
C MET A 472 -13.54 26.48 -22.20
N GLY A 473 -14.28 26.93 -23.21
CA GLY A 473 -13.91 28.12 -23.98
C GLY A 473 -13.99 29.40 -23.16
N GLN A 474 -15.07 29.55 -22.40
CA GLN A 474 -15.21 30.66 -21.45
C GLN A 474 -14.15 30.57 -20.34
N TYR A 475 -13.89 29.36 -19.83
CA TYR A 475 -12.92 29.17 -18.76
C TYR A 475 -11.47 29.46 -19.20
N LEU A 476 -11.10 29.16 -20.44
CA LEU A 476 -9.81 29.53 -21.02
C LEU A 476 -9.60 31.04 -21.14
N ALA A 477 -10.66 31.80 -21.43
CA ALA A 477 -10.58 33.26 -21.43
C ALA A 477 -10.26 33.82 -20.03
N LEU A 478 -10.81 33.20 -18.98
CA LEU A 478 -10.46 33.49 -17.59
C LEU A 478 -8.98 33.15 -17.34
N ILE A 479 -8.53 31.93 -17.67
CA ILE A 479 -7.14 31.50 -17.46
C ILE A 479 -6.14 32.44 -18.13
N LYS A 480 -6.42 32.89 -19.35
CA LYS A 480 -5.58 33.86 -20.05
C LYS A 480 -5.40 35.15 -19.25
N MET A 481 -6.50 35.69 -18.72
CA MET A 481 -6.46 36.88 -17.87
C MET A 481 -5.66 36.61 -16.58
N LEU A 482 -5.82 35.44 -15.96
CA LEU A 482 -5.11 35.07 -14.74
C LEU A 482 -3.59 35.00 -14.96
N MET A 483 -3.14 34.40 -16.07
CA MET A 483 -1.72 34.36 -16.43
C MET A 483 -1.11 35.75 -16.60
N GLU A 484 -1.86 36.67 -17.23
CA GLU A 484 -1.42 38.06 -17.46
C GLU A 484 -1.38 38.90 -16.17
N SER A 485 -2.09 38.48 -15.12
CA SER A 485 -2.17 39.24 -13.86
C SER A 485 -0.89 39.23 -13.03
N GLN A 486 -0.05 38.20 -13.18
CA GLN A 486 1.15 37.96 -12.38
C GLN A 486 0.94 38.12 -10.86
N ALA A 487 -0.25 37.78 -10.36
CA ALA A 487 -0.64 38.01 -8.97
C ALA A 487 0.13 37.16 -7.96
N SER A 488 0.47 35.92 -8.33
CA SER A 488 1.19 34.98 -7.47
C SER A 488 1.90 33.92 -8.35
N PRO A 489 3.11 33.47 -7.96
CA PRO A 489 3.78 32.35 -8.64
C PRO A 489 2.96 31.05 -8.58
N TYR A 490 2.20 30.84 -7.50
CA TYR A 490 1.34 29.65 -7.34
C TYR A 490 0.17 29.66 -8.33
N LEU A 491 -0.49 30.81 -8.50
CA LEU A 491 -1.56 30.96 -9.49
C LEU A 491 -1.04 30.71 -10.90
N LEU A 492 0.10 31.33 -11.26
CA LEU A 492 0.69 31.13 -12.58
C LEU A 492 1.10 29.68 -12.81
N GLY A 493 1.77 29.06 -11.83
CA GLY A 493 2.15 27.65 -11.88
C GLY A 493 0.94 26.74 -12.08
N ARG A 494 -0.16 26.98 -11.35
CA ARG A 494 -1.40 26.22 -11.50
C ARG A 494 -2.06 26.43 -12.87
N CYS A 495 -2.02 27.63 -13.43
CA CYS A 495 -2.48 27.86 -14.81
C CYS A 495 -1.67 27.01 -15.80
N LEU A 496 -0.33 27.00 -15.69
CA LEU A 496 0.53 26.21 -16.57
C LEU A 496 0.28 24.71 -16.42
N TRP A 497 0.18 24.22 -15.18
CA TRP A 497 -0.17 22.83 -14.87
C TRP A 497 -1.50 22.44 -15.54
N LEU A 498 -2.56 23.22 -15.34
CA LEU A 498 -3.87 22.92 -15.92
C LEU A 498 -3.83 22.91 -17.45
N LEU A 499 -3.20 23.92 -18.05
CA LEU A 499 -3.10 24.04 -19.51
C LEU A 499 -2.29 22.91 -20.15
N SER A 500 -1.28 22.38 -19.44
CA SER A 500 -0.54 21.21 -19.90
C SER A 500 -1.36 19.92 -19.90
N ARG A 501 -2.34 19.79 -18.98
CA ARG A 501 -3.26 18.65 -18.95
C ARG A 501 -4.29 18.68 -20.08
N PHE A 502 -4.69 19.87 -20.52
CA PHE A 502 -5.67 20.06 -21.59
C PHE A 502 -5.06 20.33 -22.98
N CYS A 503 -3.73 20.33 -23.12
CA CYS A 503 -3.07 20.81 -24.35
C CYS A 503 -3.42 20.01 -25.62
N GLU A 504 -3.84 18.74 -25.48
CA GLU A 504 -4.36 17.90 -26.56
C GLU A 504 -5.73 18.33 -27.09
N CYS A 505 -6.51 19.07 -26.29
CA CYS A 505 -7.83 19.55 -26.68
C CYS A 505 -7.75 20.60 -27.78
N ASP A 506 -8.58 20.47 -28.82
CA ASP A 506 -8.61 21.34 -30.00
C ASP A 506 -8.86 22.82 -29.69
N ILE A 507 -9.36 23.13 -28.50
CA ILE A 507 -9.62 24.49 -28.05
C ILE A 507 -8.34 25.27 -27.73
N LEU A 508 -7.21 24.59 -27.50
CA LEU A 508 -5.89 25.16 -27.21
C LEU A 508 -4.98 25.18 -28.46
N ARG A 509 -5.43 25.83 -29.54
CA ARG A 509 -4.64 26.01 -30.77
C ARG A 509 -3.86 27.33 -30.78
N GLN A 510 -3.07 27.54 -31.84
CA GLN A 510 -2.37 28.81 -32.04
C GLN A 510 -3.39 29.97 -32.22
N PRO A 511 -3.08 31.20 -31.75
CA PRO A 511 -1.81 31.66 -31.17
C PRO A 511 -1.67 31.44 -29.65
N PHE A 512 -2.69 30.93 -28.97
CA PHE A 512 -2.68 30.87 -27.50
C PHE A 512 -1.68 29.83 -26.98
N MET A 513 -1.55 28.68 -27.64
CA MET A 513 -0.53 27.68 -27.27
C MET A 513 0.90 28.25 -27.29
N GLU A 514 1.21 29.11 -28.25
CA GLU A 514 2.53 29.78 -28.31
C GLU A 514 2.74 30.72 -27.13
N GLN A 515 1.71 31.46 -26.71
CA GLN A 515 1.76 32.28 -25.50
C GLN A 515 2.04 31.42 -24.26
N ILE A 516 1.36 30.28 -24.11
CA ILE A 516 1.52 29.39 -22.96
C ILE A 516 2.95 28.83 -22.89
N VAL A 517 3.47 28.36 -24.02
CA VAL A 517 4.82 27.81 -24.11
C VAL A 517 5.87 28.87 -23.79
N ASN A 518 5.72 30.10 -24.30
CA ASN A 518 6.64 31.19 -23.99
C ASN A 518 6.62 31.55 -22.49
N VAL A 519 5.43 31.63 -21.88
CA VAL A 519 5.30 31.88 -20.43
C VAL A 519 5.91 30.73 -19.61
N THR A 520 5.81 29.48 -20.08
CA THR A 520 6.44 28.31 -19.43
C THR A 520 7.96 28.45 -19.46
N ILE A 521 8.55 28.84 -20.59
CA ILE A 521 10.00 29.07 -20.72
C ILE A 521 10.44 30.23 -19.82
N ASP A 522 9.71 31.35 -19.83
CA ASP A 522 10.00 32.51 -18.97
C ASP A 522 9.90 32.16 -17.47
N SER A 523 9.06 31.19 -17.11
CA SER A 523 8.87 30.72 -15.74
C SER A 523 10.04 29.87 -15.23
N LEU A 524 10.91 29.35 -16.11
CA LEU A 524 12.11 28.59 -15.75
C LEU A 524 13.32 29.46 -15.40
N ALA A 525 13.25 30.77 -15.68
CA ALA A 525 14.36 31.70 -15.50
C ALA A 525 14.86 31.75 -14.03
N LEU A 526 16.16 31.99 -13.85
CA LEU A 526 16.83 31.92 -12.54
C LEU A 526 16.34 33.00 -11.54
N ASP A 527 15.71 34.07 -12.02
CA ASP A 527 15.10 35.11 -11.18
C ASP A 527 13.71 34.72 -10.64
N LYS A 528 13.15 33.59 -11.09
CA LYS A 528 11.84 33.11 -10.65
C LYS A 528 11.95 32.22 -9.40
N PRO A 529 10.91 32.20 -8.55
CA PRO A 529 10.83 31.29 -7.40
C PRO A 529 10.96 29.82 -7.85
N VAL A 530 11.63 28.99 -7.04
CA VAL A 530 11.85 27.58 -7.35
C VAL A 530 10.53 26.82 -7.53
N THR A 531 9.51 27.10 -6.71
CA THR A 531 8.17 26.52 -6.82
C THR A 531 7.51 26.75 -8.19
N LEU A 532 7.62 27.96 -8.75
CA LEU A 532 7.13 28.26 -10.10
C LEU A 532 7.93 27.51 -11.17
N ARG A 533 9.25 27.41 -11.00
CA ARG A 533 10.12 26.67 -11.92
C ARG A 533 9.81 25.17 -11.91
N ILE A 534 9.48 24.59 -10.75
CA ILE A 534 9.00 23.19 -10.61
C ILE A 534 7.65 23.02 -11.31
N MET A 535 6.70 23.94 -11.12
CA MET A 535 5.41 23.88 -11.82
C MET A 535 5.56 24.02 -13.34
N ALA A 536 6.51 24.81 -13.83
CA ALA A 536 6.88 24.85 -15.24
C ALA A 536 7.47 23.52 -15.72
N ALA A 537 8.28 22.82 -14.90
CA ALA A 537 8.77 21.49 -15.21
C ALA A 537 7.63 20.46 -15.31
N ARG A 538 6.67 20.46 -14.37
CA ARG A 538 5.45 19.63 -14.46
C ARG A 538 4.65 19.94 -15.74
N ALA A 539 4.53 21.21 -16.11
CA ALA A 539 3.86 21.61 -17.34
C ALA A 539 4.59 21.12 -18.60
N ILE A 540 5.93 21.17 -18.61
CA ILE A 540 6.74 20.61 -19.71
C ILE A 540 6.52 19.11 -19.86
N PHE A 541 6.53 18.37 -18.74
CA PHE A 541 6.19 16.95 -18.74
C PHE A 541 4.83 16.74 -19.41
N GLY A 542 3.78 17.43 -18.93
CA GLY A 542 2.43 17.35 -19.50
C GLY A 542 2.35 17.70 -20.98
N PHE A 543 3.06 18.74 -21.46
CA PHE A 543 3.10 19.05 -22.88
C PHE A 543 3.77 17.95 -23.71
N CYS A 544 4.90 17.41 -23.22
CA CYS A 544 5.67 16.41 -23.94
C CYS A 544 4.93 15.07 -23.99
N THR A 545 4.29 14.65 -22.89
CA THR A 545 3.53 13.38 -22.84
C THR A 545 2.25 13.47 -23.67
N ASN A 546 1.40 14.48 -23.41
CA ASN A 546 0.08 14.59 -24.04
C ASN A 546 0.14 14.95 -25.54
N LEU A 547 1.23 15.55 -26.03
CA LEU A 547 1.38 15.90 -27.45
C LEU A 547 2.37 15.00 -28.22
N LYS A 548 2.92 13.96 -27.59
CA LYS A 548 3.89 13.04 -28.23
C LYS A 548 3.30 12.37 -29.47
N ALA A 549 2.06 11.88 -29.38
CA ALA A 549 1.38 11.19 -30.47
C ALA A 549 0.67 12.12 -31.46
N ASN A 550 0.59 13.44 -31.16
CA ASN A 550 -0.09 14.40 -32.01
C ASN A 550 0.72 14.73 -33.26
N THR A 551 0.06 15.03 -34.38
CA THR A 551 0.73 15.33 -35.66
C THR A 551 0.39 16.72 -36.20
N ASP A 552 -0.06 17.63 -35.35
CA ASP A 552 -0.53 18.96 -35.73
C ASP A 552 0.47 20.08 -35.38
N GLU A 553 0.06 21.33 -35.58
CA GLU A 553 0.87 22.53 -35.31
C GLU A 553 1.34 22.65 -33.86
N ARG A 554 0.67 22.01 -32.89
CA ARG A 554 1.03 22.05 -31.46
C ARG A 554 2.22 21.14 -31.21
N HIS A 555 2.23 19.95 -31.81
CA HIS A 555 3.38 19.05 -31.77
C HIS A 555 4.63 19.73 -32.36
N VAL A 556 4.49 20.37 -33.52
CA VAL A 556 5.59 21.10 -34.18
C VAL A 556 6.11 22.26 -33.30
N LEU A 557 5.20 22.97 -32.63
CA LEU A 557 5.57 24.04 -31.69
C LEU A 557 6.40 23.49 -30.51
N ILE A 558 5.94 22.44 -29.84
CA ILE A 558 6.68 21.82 -28.72
C ILE A 558 8.04 21.29 -29.18
N MET A 559 8.07 20.59 -30.31
CA MET A 559 9.31 20.09 -30.93
C MET A 559 10.34 21.21 -31.12
N SER A 560 9.91 22.40 -31.54
CA SER A 560 10.79 23.57 -31.75
C SER A 560 11.34 24.19 -30.46
N LYS A 561 10.84 23.79 -29.29
CA LYS A 561 11.16 24.37 -27.98
C LYS A 561 11.83 23.40 -27.01
N LEU A 562 11.98 22.13 -27.37
CA LEU A 562 12.57 21.09 -26.51
C LEU A 562 13.96 21.48 -25.97
N GLU A 563 14.85 22.05 -26.80
CA GLU A 563 16.17 22.50 -26.34
C GLU A 563 16.08 23.60 -25.26
N HIS A 564 15.14 24.54 -25.43
CA HIS A 564 14.90 25.61 -24.46
C HIS A 564 14.31 25.08 -23.16
N PHE A 565 13.40 24.10 -23.24
CA PHE A 565 12.88 23.43 -22.06
C PHE A 565 14.00 22.74 -21.30
N PHE A 566 14.80 21.92 -21.98
CA PHE A 566 15.92 21.21 -21.35
C PHE A 566 16.91 22.18 -20.70
N ASP A 567 17.36 23.22 -21.42
CA ASP A 567 18.30 24.20 -20.88
C ASP A 567 17.74 24.97 -19.67
N GLY A 568 16.41 25.19 -19.62
CA GLY A 568 15.73 25.78 -18.46
C GLY A 568 15.66 24.85 -17.23
N LEU A 569 15.62 23.52 -17.44
CA LEU A 569 15.59 22.53 -16.36
C LEU A 569 16.97 22.28 -15.75
N VAL A 570 18.06 22.35 -16.52
CA VAL A 570 19.44 22.04 -16.05
C VAL A 570 19.80 22.70 -14.71
N PRO A 571 19.53 23.99 -14.46
CA PRO A 571 19.88 24.61 -13.19
C PRO A 571 19.04 24.10 -12.00
N LEU A 572 17.83 23.56 -12.22
CA LEU A 572 17.02 22.97 -11.16
C LEU A 572 17.63 21.68 -10.64
N PHE A 573 18.15 20.82 -11.52
CA PHE A 573 18.81 19.57 -11.13
C PHE A 573 19.99 19.78 -10.16
N GLN A 574 20.69 20.92 -10.27
CA GLN A 574 21.83 21.23 -9.40
C GLN A 574 21.40 21.70 -8.00
N GLN A 575 20.16 22.17 -7.85
CA GLN A 575 19.62 22.79 -6.64
C GLN A 575 18.68 21.84 -5.87
N SER A 576 18.30 20.72 -6.48
CA SER A 576 17.24 19.83 -6.01
C SER A 576 17.76 18.47 -5.55
N GLN A 577 16.97 17.76 -4.74
CA GLN A 577 17.27 16.42 -4.23
C GLN A 577 16.04 15.51 -4.43
N ASN A 578 16.13 14.26 -3.98
CA ASN A 578 15.00 13.33 -3.76
C ASN A 578 13.80 13.47 -4.73
N THR A 579 12.65 13.97 -4.27
CA THR A 579 11.38 13.95 -5.00
C THR A 579 11.35 14.98 -6.13
N VAL A 580 11.96 16.15 -5.93
CA VAL A 580 12.12 17.11 -7.03
C VAL A 580 13.02 16.55 -8.13
N LEU A 581 14.07 15.78 -7.81
CA LEU A 581 14.91 15.13 -8.81
C LEU A 581 14.15 14.09 -9.64
N VAL A 582 13.28 13.30 -9.02
CA VAL A 582 12.40 12.35 -9.72
C VAL A 582 11.55 13.08 -10.76
N LEU A 583 10.82 14.12 -10.33
CA LEU A 583 9.98 14.95 -11.20
C LEU A 583 10.77 15.56 -12.36
N LEU A 584 12.00 16.03 -12.10
CA LEU A 584 12.85 16.58 -13.15
C LEU A 584 13.34 15.49 -14.12
N LEU A 585 13.66 14.29 -13.63
CA LEU A 585 14.01 13.14 -14.47
C LEU A 585 12.83 12.72 -15.35
N GLU A 586 11.58 12.73 -14.84
CA GLU A 586 10.37 12.49 -15.65
C GLU A 586 10.22 13.51 -16.76
N ALA A 587 10.32 14.80 -16.42
CA ALA A 587 10.25 15.88 -17.39
C ALA A 587 11.35 15.75 -18.45
N MET A 588 12.58 15.40 -18.04
CA MET A 588 13.68 15.14 -18.95
C MET A 588 13.42 13.93 -19.85
N SER A 589 12.96 12.80 -19.30
CA SER A 589 12.58 11.59 -20.03
C SER A 589 11.50 11.87 -21.08
N ALA A 590 10.49 12.69 -20.73
CA ALA A 590 9.47 13.12 -21.66
C ALA A 590 10.03 13.99 -22.80
N ILE A 591 10.96 14.90 -22.52
CA ILE A 591 11.65 15.73 -23.53
C ILE A 591 12.44 14.84 -24.51
N ILE A 592 13.30 13.95 -24.00
CA ILE A 592 14.20 13.14 -24.85
C ILE A 592 13.45 12.04 -25.61
N SER A 593 12.26 11.68 -25.16
CA SER A 593 11.37 10.75 -25.85
C SER A 593 10.56 11.41 -26.97
N PHE A 594 10.52 12.74 -27.06
CA PHE A 594 9.63 13.47 -27.95
C PHE A 594 10.11 13.47 -29.41
N ASP A 595 11.40 13.75 -29.65
CA ASP A 595 12.00 13.70 -30.98
C ASP A 595 13.44 13.18 -30.94
N VAL A 596 13.76 12.25 -31.86
CA VAL A 596 15.06 11.57 -31.94
C VAL A 596 16.19 12.52 -32.33
N ASN A 597 15.93 13.51 -33.20
CA ASN A 597 16.96 14.41 -33.74
C ASN A 597 17.30 15.52 -32.74
N VAL A 598 16.30 16.13 -32.11
CA VAL A 598 16.54 17.16 -31.09
C VAL A 598 17.26 16.55 -29.89
N THR A 599 16.88 15.33 -29.49
CA THR A 599 17.58 14.58 -28.44
C THR A 599 19.06 14.38 -28.77
N ALA A 600 19.41 14.10 -30.02
CA ALA A 600 20.80 14.00 -30.45
C ALA A 600 21.60 15.29 -30.22
N THR A 601 20.97 16.46 -30.39
CA THR A 601 21.61 17.78 -30.16
C THR A 601 21.92 18.02 -28.68
N ILE A 602 21.00 17.67 -27.78
CA ILE A 602 21.16 17.88 -26.32
C ILE A 602 21.86 16.72 -25.61
N CYS A 603 22.04 15.59 -26.29
CA CYS A 603 22.58 14.33 -25.78
C CYS A 603 23.82 14.46 -24.89
N PRO A 604 24.88 15.23 -25.23
CA PRO A 604 26.05 15.34 -24.36
C PRO A 604 25.71 15.87 -22.96
N LYS A 605 24.81 16.86 -22.87
CA LYS A 605 24.38 17.44 -21.60
C LYS A 605 23.50 16.46 -20.82
N VAL A 606 22.61 15.73 -21.50
CA VAL A 606 21.75 14.70 -20.89
C VAL A 606 22.61 13.59 -20.29
N ILE A 607 23.62 13.09 -21.03
CA ILE A 607 24.53 12.05 -20.54
C ILE A 607 25.30 12.55 -19.31
N ASP A 608 25.89 13.74 -19.35
CA ASP A 608 26.65 14.28 -18.22
C ASP A 608 25.78 14.41 -16.95
N LEU A 609 24.54 14.88 -17.11
CA LEU A 609 23.59 14.99 -16.01
C LEU A 609 23.18 13.62 -15.46
N THR A 610 22.79 12.70 -16.34
CA THR A 610 22.38 11.34 -15.98
C THR A 610 23.49 10.59 -15.25
N MET A 611 24.74 10.70 -15.74
CA MET A 611 25.91 10.11 -15.10
C MET A 611 26.19 10.73 -13.73
N SER A 612 26.01 12.04 -13.57
CA SER A 612 26.17 12.71 -12.28
C SER A 612 25.13 12.25 -11.26
N ILE A 613 23.88 12.04 -11.68
CA ILE A 613 22.80 11.56 -10.80
C ILE A 613 23.04 10.09 -10.44
N PHE A 614 23.33 9.25 -11.43
CA PHE A 614 23.67 7.84 -11.23
C PHE A 614 24.79 7.65 -10.19
N GLN A 615 25.90 8.38 -10.36
CA GLN A 615 27.03 8.26 -9.43
C GLN A 615 26.69 8.72 -8.01
N LYS A 616 25.82 9.72 -7.87
CA LYS A 616 25.45 10.30 -6.57
C LYS A 616 24.35 9.50 -5.83
N TYR A 617 23.39 8.91 -6.56
CA TYR A 617 22.16 8.34 -6.00
C TYR A 617 21.92 6.87 -6.37
N HIS A 618 22.95 6.12 -6.77
CA HIS A 618 22.82 4.70 -7.13
C HIS A 618 22.21 3.81 -6.04
N ASP A 619 22.41 4.16 -4.76
CA ASP A 619 21.86 3.40 -3.63
C ASP A 619 20.34 3.63 -3.45
N ASP A 620 19.79 4.68 -4.07
CA ASP A 620 18.36 4.95 -4.08
C ASP A 620 17.71 4.22 -5.27
N ARG A 621 16.96 3.16 -4.96
CA ARG A 621 16.33 2.30 -5.98
C ARG A 621 15.32 3.05 -6.84
N PHE A 622 14.61 4.02 -6.28
CA PHE A 622 13.58 4.75 -7.02
C PHE A 622 14.23 5.74 -7.99
N LEU A 623 15.23 6.49 -7.55
CA LEU A 623 16.00 7.35 -8.46
C LEU A 623 16.78 6.55 -9.51
N LEU A 624 17.28 5.37 -9.17
CA LEU A 624 17.97 4.49 -10.11
C LEU A 624 17.04 4.04 -11.25
N GLU A 625 15.78 3.72 -10.95
CA GLU A 625 14.77 3.37 -11.96
C GLU A 625 14.56 4.53 -12.95
N MET A 626 14.39 5.75 -12.45
CA MET A 626 14.26 6.95 -13.30
C MET A 626 15.51 7.20 -14.16
N VAL A 627 16.70 6.92 -13.61
CA VAL A 627 17.95 6.97 -14.37
C VAL A 627 17.97 5.90 -15.46
N GLN A 628 17.54 4.68 -15.17
CA GLN A 628 17.48 3.58 -16.15
C GLN A 628 16.50 3.88 -17.29
N ASP A 629 15.39 4.57 -17.03
CA ASP A 629 14.47 5.04 -18.07
C ASP A 629 15.14 6.02 -19.04
N VAL A 630 15.90 6.98 -18.53
CA VAL A 630 16.69 7.88 -19.36
C VAL A 630 17.71 7.10 -20.20
N LEU A 631 18.42 6.15 -19.59
CA LEU A 631 19.40 5.31 -20.28
C LEU A 631 18.75 4.43 -21.35
N LYS A 632 17.55 3.90 -21.09
CA LYS A 632 16.73 3.16 -22.06
C LYS A 632 16.43 4.02 -23.28
N ILE A 633 15.89 5.22 -23.09
CA ILE A 633 15.54 6.12 -24.20
C ILE A 633 16.77 6.50 -25.03
N LEU A 634 17.89 6.83 -24.37
CA LEU A 634 19.14 7.16 -25.05
C LEU A 634 19.73 5.96 -25.81
N SER A 635 19.59 4.74 -25.28
CA SER A 635 20.08 3.52 -25.92
C SER A 635 19.30 3.17 -27.19
N GLN A 636 18.01 3.47 -27.22
CA GLN A 636 17.16 3.29 -28.40
C GLN A 636 17.43 4.34 -29.50
N ASN A 637 18.05 5.47 -29.15
CA ASN A 637 18.36 6.54 -30.11
C ASN A 637 19.71 6.27 -30.83
N PRO A 638 19.70 6.06 -32.17
CA PRO A 638 20.92 5.72 -32.92
C PRO A 638 22.02 6.79 -32.87
N PHE A 639 21.67 8.05 -32.64
CA PHE A 639 22.64 9.16 -32.56
C PHE A 639 23.23 9.34 -31.16
N CYS A 640 22.57 8.80 -30.12
CA CYS A 640 22.97 8.93 -28.73
C CYS A 640 23.70 7.70 -28.19
N LEU A 641 23.46 6.52 -28.79
CA LEU A 641 23.96 5.25 -28.30
C LEU A 641 25.48 5.21 -28.12
N LEU A 642 26.25 5.59 -29.15
CA LEU A 642 27.72 5.57 -29.08
C LEU A 642 28.27 6.60 -28.06
N PRO A 643 27.86 7.89 -28.10
CA PRO A 643 28.25 8.86 -27.06
C PRO A 643 27.93 8.41 -25.63
N LEU A 644 26.77 7.75 -25.43
CA LEU A 644 26.39 7.19 -24.14
C LEU A 644 27.37 6.10 -23.72
N GLN A 645 27.61 5.13 -24.60
CA GLN A 645 28.50 4.00 -24.34
C GLN A 645 29.94 4.44 -24.01
N ASP A 646 30.47 5.45 -24.71
CA ASP A 646 31.80 6.01 -24.47
C ASP A 646 31.98 6.56 -23.04
N ARG A 647 30.88 6.94 -22.37
CA ARG A 647 30.89 7.51 -21.01
C ARG A 647 30.53 6.46 -19.95
N ILE A 648 29.47 5.69 -20.18
CA ILE A 648 28.92 4.78 -19.15
C ILE A 648 29.67 3.45 -19.09
N ILE A 649 30.05 2.85 -20.22
CA ILE A 649 30.69 1.52 -20.25
C ILE A 649 32.01 1.49 -19.46
N PRO A 650 32.93 2.47 -19.61
CA PRO A 650 34.15 2.49 -18.79
C PRO A 650 33.87 2.54 -17.29
N THR A 651 32.81 3.26 -16.89
CA THR A 651 32.38 3.37 -15.48
C THR A 651 31.88 2.00 -14.98
N LEU A 652 30.99 1.35 -15.73
CA LEU A 652 30.48 0.01 -15.41
C LEU A 652 31.61 -1.03 -15.35
N VAL A 653 32.50 -1.04 -16.33
CA VAL A 653 33.66 -1.95 -16.40
C VAL A 653 34.59 -1.75 -15.19
N ALA A 654 34.81 -0.51 -14.74
CA ALA A 654 35.64 -0.25 -13.56
C ALA A 654 35.02 -0.86 -12.29
N ILE A 655 33.70 -0.74 -12.14
CA ILE A 655 32.94 -1.32 -11.02
C ILE A 655 32.99 -2.85 -11.07
N LEU A 656 32.68 -3.43 -12.24
CA LEU A 656 32.64 -4.88 -12.45
C LEU A 656 34.00 -5.56 -12.28
N ASN A 657 35.12 -4.82 -12.37
CA ASN A 657 36.47 -5.34 -12.16
C ASN A 657 37.04 -5.05 -10.77
N SER A 658 36.39 -4.21 -9.96
CA SER A 658 36.87 -3.85 -8.61
C SER A 658 36.91 -5.05 -7.66
N ASP A 659 37.95 -5.18 -6.83
CA ASP A 659 38.05 -6.29 -5.88
C ASP A 659 37.12 -6.06 -4.68
N GLN A 660 36.21 -7.01 -4.43
CA GLN A 660 35.18 -6.96 -3.37
C GLN A 660 35.72 -6.90 -1.93
N GLY A 661 37.06 -6.85 -1.74
CA GLY A 661 37.73 -6.95 -0.43
C GLY A 661 38.40 -5.68 0.09
N THR A 662 38.43 -4.57 -0.65
CA THR A 662 39.02 -3.30 -0.17
C THR A 662 37.95 -2.34 0.36
N ALA A 663 37.84 -2.28 1.70
CA ALA A 663 36.83 -1.55 2.47
C ALA A 663 36.91 -0.01 2.42
N GLU A 664 37.57 0.61 1.43
CA GLU A 664 37.93 2.04 1.50
C GLU A 664 37.39 2.95 0.39
N GLN A 665 36.50 2.51 -0.50
CA GLN A 665 35.84 3.44 -1.43
C GLN A 665 34.37 3.10 -1.62
N THR A 666 33.53 4.13 -1.49
CA THR A 666 32.10 4.22 -1.86
C THR A 666 31.91 3.95 -3.36
N LEU A 667 32.29 2.75 -3.80
CA LEU A 667 32.18 2.31 -5.19
C LEU A 667 30.87 1.54 -5.33
N LEU A 668 30.12 1.93 -6.36
CA LEU A 668 28.88 1.33 -6.85
C LEU A 668 28.85 -0.20 -6.68
N ALA A 669 27.72 -0.74 -6.24
CA ALA A 669 27.56 -2.17 -6.06
C ALA A 669 27.56 -2.91 -7.43
N PRO A 670 28.26 -4.06 -7.58
CA PRO A 670 28.37 -4.74 -8.86
C PRO A 670 27.06 -5.24 -9.46
N ASP A 671 26.06 -5.55 -8.63
CA ASP A 671 24.69 -5.88 -9.04
C ASP A 671 24.02 -4.71 -9.76
N ILE A 672 24.08 -3.50 -9.19
CA ILE A 672 23.57 -2.28 -9.83
C ILE A 672 24.25 -2.04 -11.20
N ALA A 673 25.57 -2.26 -11.27
CA ALA A 673 26.29 -2.11 -12.54
C ALA A 673 25.87 -3.16 -13.60
N LEU A 674 25.50 -4.37 -13.17
CA LEU A 674 24.97 -5.41 -14.05
C LEU A 674 23.57 -5.07 -14.53
N ASP A 675 22.70 -4.54 -13.66
CA ASP A 675 21.35 -4.11 -14.02
C ASP A 675 21.38 -2.94 -15.02
N VAL A 676 22.22 -1.93 -14.78
CA VAL A 676 22.40 -0.83 -15.73
C VAL A 676 22.98 -1.34 -17.06
N LEU A 677 23.96 -2.26 -17.02
CA LEU A 677 24.49 -2.88 -18.24
C LEU A 677 23.42 -3.69 -18.99
N GLN A 678 22.57 -4.42 -18.26
CA GLN A 678 21.44 -5.15 -18.82
C GLN A 678 20.50 -4.19 -19.56
N THR A 679 20.11 -3.06 -18.96
CA THR A 679 19.29 -2.03 -19.60
C THR A 679 19.92 -1.57 -20.91
N LEU A 680 21.20 -1.18 -20.90
CA LEU A 680 21.90 -0.72 -22.10
C LEU A 680 21.90 -1.77 -23.22
N VAL A 681 22.12 -3.04 -22.88
CA VAL A 681 22.18 -4.15 -23.85
C VAL A 681 20.79 -4.45 -24.40
N LYS A 682 19.79 -4.61 -23.52
CA LYS A 682 18.38 -4.92 -23.86
C LYS A 682 17.81 -3.92 -24.86
N TYR A 683 18.15 -2.65 -24.69
CA TYR A 683 17.62 -1.55 -25.50
C TYR A 683 18.51 -1.11 -26.67
N SER A 684 19.65 -1.77 -26.88
CA SER A 684 20.51 -1.55 -28.05
C SER A 684 20.07 -2.41 -29.23
N GLN A 685 20.30 -1.92 -30.46
CA GLN A 685 20.12 -2.73 -31.66
C GLN A 685 21.37 -3.56 -31.97
N ALA A 686 21.18 -4.80 -32.41
CA ALA A 686 22.27 -5.64 -32.91
C ALA A 686 22.79 -5.14 -34.28
N PRO A 687 24.10 -5.22 -34.57
CA PRO A 687 25.16 -5.75 -33.71
C PRO A 687 25.53 -4.77 -32.58
N LEU A 688 25.82 -5.34 -31.40
CA LEU A 688 26.36 -4.62 -30.24
C LEU A 688 27.76 -4.07 -30.55
N SER A 689 28.13 -2.97 -29.89
CA SER A 689 29.41 -2.29 -30.10
C SER A 689 30.61 -3.12 -29.59
N GLU A 690 31.81 -2.78 -30.09
CA GLU A 690 33.05 -3.39 -29.61
C GLU A 690 33.25 -3.16 -28.11
N ALA A 691 32.86 -1.99 -27.57
CA ALA A 691 32.97 -1.71 -26.14
C ALA A 691 32.11 -2.68 -25.30
N MET A 692 30.89 -2.98 -25.75
CA MET A 692 30.00 -3.93 -25.07
C MET A 692 30.52 -5.36 -25.15
N ILE A 693 30.99 -5.80 -26.32
CA ILE A 693 31.42 -7.20 -26.54
C ILE A 693 32.83 -7.47 -26.00
N GLU A 694 33.80 -6.59 -26.24
CA GLU A 694 35.21 -6.83 -25.91
C GLU A 694 35.58 -6.37 -24.50
N SER A 695 34.81 -5.47 -23.87
CA SER A 695 35.10 -4.95 -22.53
C SER A 695 34.00 -5.25 -21.51
N ALA A 696 32.75 -4.88 -21.78
CA ALA A 696 31.67 -5.02 -20.79
C ALA A 696 31.28 -6.49 -20.53
N PHE A 697 31.03 -7.26 -21.59
CA PHE A 697 30.68 -8.68 -21.51
C PHE A 697 31.69 -9.52 -20.70
N PRO A 698 33.01 -9.52 -21.00
CA PRO A 698 33.96 -10.30 -20.20
C PRO A 698 34.08 -9.80 -18.75
N SER A 699 33.94 -8.49 -18.51
CA SER A 699 33.95 -7.94 -17.14
C SER A 699 32.74 -8.41 -16.33
N ALA A 700 31.55 -8.43 -16.93
CA ALA A 700 30.33 -8.96 -16.32
C ALA A 700 30.49 -10.45 -15.98
N VAL A 701 30.97 -11.26 -16.94
CA VAL A 701 31.24 -12.70 -16.71
C VAL A 701 32.20 -12.91 -15.55
N HIS A 702 33.35 -12.24 -15.54
CA HIS A 702 34.35 -12.42 -14.49
C HIS A 702 33.84 -11.94 -13.13
N CYS A 703 33.04 -10.87 -13.11
CA CYS A 703 32.38 -10.39 -11.90
C CYS A 703 31.42 -11.44 -11.31
N ILE A 704 30.62 -12.08 -12.16
CA ILE A 704 29.67 -13.11 -11.72
C ILE A 704 30.41 -14.33 -11.18
N LEU A 705 31.42 -14.83 -11.91
CA LEU A 705 32.15 -16.04 -11.54
C LEU A 705 33.00 -15.92 -10.27
N ARG A 706 33.36 -14.69 -9.86
CA ARG A 706 34.13 -14.43 -8.63
C ARG A 706 33.27 -14.03 -7.43
N SER A 707 31.98 -13.74 -7.65
CA SER A 707 31.09 -13.25 -6.61
C SER A 707 30.53 -14.41 -5.78
N GLU A 708 30.35 -14.18 -4.48
CA GLU A 708 29.54 -15.02 -3.59
C GLU A 708 28.17 -14.39 -3.30
N ASP A 709 27.94 -13.16 -3.76
CA ASP A 709 26.69 -12.42 -3.58
C ASP A 709 25.62 -12.91 -4.58
N HIS A 710 24.47 -13.35 -4.04
CA HIS A 710 23.35 -13.84 -4.83
C HIS A 710 22.69 -12.76 -5.69
N SER A 711 22.68 -11.49 -5.26
CA SER A 711 22.13 -10.37 -6.05
C SER A 711 22.96 -10.16 -7.32
N VAL A 712 24.29 -10.18 -7.19
CA VAL A 712 25.22 -10.09 -8.34
C VAL A 712 25.04 -11.28 -9.29
N MET A 713 24.82 -12.49 -8.74
CA MET A 713 24.57 -13.68 -9.55
C MET A 713 23.26 -13.59 -10.34
N GLN A 714 22.18 -13.08 -9.71
CA GLN A 714 20.88 -12.91 -10.35
C GLN A 714 20.92 -11.84 -11.44
N ALA A 715 21.35 -10.61 -11.09
CA ALA A 715 21.53 -9.49 -12.02
C ALA A 715 22.44 -9.89 -13.19
N GLY A 716 23.51 -10.62 -12.89
CA GLY A 716 24.44 -11.12 -13.89
C GLY A 716 23.84 -12.16 -14.84
N GLY A 717 23.02 -13.08 -14.33
CA GLY A 717 22.30 -14.04 -15.16
C GLY A 717 21.39 -13.36 -16.18
N GLU A 718 20.63 -12.35 -15.73
CA GLU A 718 19.75 -11.55 -16.59
C GLU A 718 20.54 -10.67 -17.57
N CYS A 719 21.63 -10.04 -17.13
CA CYS A 719 22.53 -9.29 -18.00
C CYS A 719 23.07 -10.17 -19.15
N LEU A 720 23.58 -11.37 -18.84
CA LEU A 720 24.06 -12.32 -19.85
C LEU A 720 22.93 -12.83 -20.76
N ARG A 721 21.72 -13.00 -20.22
CA ARG A 721 20.54 -13.32 -21.04
C ARG A 721 20.30 -12.22 -22.07
N SER A 722 20.32 -10.94 -21.68
CA SER A 722 20.14 -9.82 -22.62
C SER A 722 21.21 -9.80 -23.71
N PHE A 723 22.48 -10.02 -23.37
CA PHE A 723 23.56 -10.15 -24.38
C PHE A 723 23.26 -11.24 -25.41
N LEU A 724 22.83 -12.40 -24.93
CA LEU A 724 22.53 -13.55 -25.77
C LEU A 724 21.27 -13.36 -26.62
N ALA A 725 20.27 -12.71 -26.05
CA ALA A 725 18.99 -12.45 -26.69
C ALA A 725 19.13 -11.43 -27.83
N VAL A 726 19.95 -10.39 -27.63
CA VAL A 726 20.16 -9.31 -28.60
C VAL A 726 21.19 -9.69 -29.67
N SER A 727 22.36 -10.24 -29.30
CA SER A 727 23.41 -10.55 -30.28
C SER A 727 24.07 -11.93 -30.08
N PRO A 728 23.31 -13.01 -30.33
CA PRO A 728 23.81 -14.38 -30.14
C PRO A 728 25.02 -14.71 -31.02
N GLU A 729 25.07 -14.18 -32.24
CA GLU A 729 26.20 -14.40 -33.16
C GLU A 729 27.51 -13.80 -32.65
N GLN A 730 27.48 -12.59 -32.07
CA GLN A 730 28.69 -11.95 -31.54
C GLN A 730 29.20 -12.70 -30.32
N ILE A 731 28.31 -13.10 -29.40
CA ILE A 731 28.68 -13.90 -28.23
C ILE A 731 29.26 -15.26 -28.64
N CYS A 732 28.67 -15.94 -29.64
CA CYS A 732 29.20 -17.22 -30.11
C CYS A 732 30.55 -17.09 -30.84
N ARG A 733 30.83 -15.97 -31.50
CA ARG A 733 32.12 -15.74 -32.19
C ARG A 733 33.20 -15.19 -31.27
N TYR A 734 32.83 -14.65 -30.11
CA TYR A 734 33.76 -14.06 -29.15
C TYR A 734 34.91 -15.02 -28.82
N LYS A 735 36.15 -14.57 -29.07
CA LYS A 735 37.40 -15.33 -28.89
C LYS A 735 37.31 -16.80 -29.34
N ASN A 736 36.82 -17.04 -30.56
CA ASN A 736 36.69 -18.39 -31.15
C ASN A 736 35.77 -19.34 -30.33
N GLY A 737 34.68 -18.83 -29.75
CA GLY A 737 33.68 -19.64 -29.04
C GLY A 737 33.79 -19.62 -27.52
N GLU A 738 34.73 -18.86 -26.94
CA GLU A 738 34.83 -18.70 -25.49
C GLU A 738 33.59 -18.02 -24.89
N GLY A 739 32.93 -17.12 -25.63
CA GLY A 739 31.75 -16.40 -25.12
C GLY A 739 30.61 -17.35 -24.70
N LEU A 740 30.32 -18.35 -25.53
CA LEU A 740 29.33 -19.39 -25.19
C LEU A 740 29.78 -20.23 -23.99
N ASN A 741 31.06 -20.56 -23.89
CA ASN A 741 31.60 -21.30 -22.75
C ASN A 741 31.43 -20.52 -21.44
N TYR A 742 31.63 -19.21 -21.46
CA TYR A 742 31.41 -18.36 -20.28
C TYR A 742 29.93 -18.34 -19.85
N VAL A 743 29.01 -18.18 -20.80
CA VAL A 743 27.57 -18.23 -20.50
C VAL A 743 27.18 -19.57 -19.90
N LEU A 744 27.71 -20.68 -20.43
CA LEU A 744 27.46 -22.02 -19.90
C LEU A 744 28.08 -22.25 -18.51
N GLN A 745 29.26 -21.69 -18.25
CA GLN A 745 29.88 -21.75 -16.92
C GLN A 745 29.03 -21.02 -15.89
N VAL A 746 28.56 -19.81 -16.21
CA VAL A 746 27.65 -19.05 -15.34
C VAL A 746 26.34 -19.80 -15.14
N ALA A 747 25.71 -20.30 -16.20
CA ALA A 747 24.47 -21.09 -16.08
C ALA A 747 24.66 -22.32 -15.17
N THR A 748 25.79 -23.01 -15.27
CA THR A 748 26.13 -24.14 -14.39
C THR A 748 26.34 -23.71 -12.94
N MET A 749 26.96 -22.55 -12.71
CA MET A 749 27.13 -21.96 -11.38
C MET A 749 25.77 -21.61 -10.74
N LEU A 750 24.86 -21.00 -11.50
CA LEU A 750 23.51 -20.62 -11.04
C LEU A 750 22.64 -21.85 -10.73
N LEU A 751 22.79 -22.91 -11.53
CA LEU A 751 22.13 -24.20 -11.35
C LEU A 751 22.82 -25.13 -10.34
N ASN A 752 23.90 -24.71 -9.68
CA ASN A 752 24.56 -25.54 -8.68
C ASN A 752 23.60 -25.84 -7.52
N PRO A 753 23.28 -27.12 -7.23
CA PRO A 753 22.36 -27.49 -6.14
C PRO A 753 22.89 -27.12 -4.76
N MET A 754 24.21 -26.92 -4.60
CA MET A 754 24.81 -26.54 -3.33
C MET A 754 24.62 -25.05 -3.00
N ASN A 755 24.32 -24.22 -4.00
CA ASN A 755 23.99 -22.81 -3.80
C ASN A 755 22.53 -22.67 -3.33
N THR A 756 22.20 -21.54 -2.73
CA THR A 756 20.83 -21.22 -2.32
C THR A 756 19.85 -21.28 -3.50
N GLU A 757 18.57 -21.46 -3.21
CA GLU A 757 17.53 -21.50 -4.24
C GLU A 757 17.44 -20.17 -5.02
N SER A 758 17.78 -19.05 -4.37
CA SER A 758 17.73 -17.71 -4.96
C SER A 758 18.61 -17.57 -6.20
N THR A 759 19.72 -18.29 -6.33
CA THR A 759 20.56 -18.23 -7.55
C THR A 759 19.83 -18.71 -8.80
N ALA A 760 18.72 -19.45 -8.63
CA ALA A 760 17.90 -19.99 -9.70
C ALA A 760 16.54 -19.28 -9.86
N SER A 761 16.33 -18.10 -9.26
CA SER A 761 15.06 -17.36 -9.40
C SER A 761 14.70 -17.07 -10.87
N PHE A 762 15.66 -16.60 -11.68
CA PHE A 762 15.41 -16.18 -13.07
C PHE A 762 16.14 -17.04 -14.11
N ILE A 763 16.85 -18.09 -13.68
CA ILE A 763 17.68 -18.94 -14.55
C ILE A 763 16.88 -19.61 -15.67
N GLY A 764 15.58 -19.84 -15.48
CA GLY A 764 14.68 -20.37 -16.49
C GLY A 764 14.72 -19.57 -17.79
N ARG A 765 14.63 -18.24 -17.68
CA ARG A 765 14.65 -17.33 -18.83
C ARG A 765 15.99 -17.44 -19.58
N LEU A 766 17.12 -17.43 -18.87
CA LEU A 766 18.45 -17.59 -19.48
C LEU A 766 18.62 -18.95 -20.18
N VAL A 767 18.21 -20.06 -19.55
CA VAL A 767 18.32 -21.41 -20.15
C VAL A 767 17.48 -21.52 -21.41
N ILE A 768 16.24 -20.98 -21.39
CA ILE A 768 15.39 -20.94 -22.58
C ILE A 768 16.09 -20.17 -23.70
N THR A 769 16.59 -18.96 -23.43
CA THR A 769 17.34 -18.15 -24.42
C THR A 769 18.57 -18.88 -24.98
N ILE A 770 19.33 -19.60 -24.14
CA ILE A 770 20.48 -20.40 -24.60
C ILE A 770 20.04 -21.45 -25.62
N ILE A 771 18.98 -22.20 -25.30
CA ILE A 771 18.53 -23.29 -26.16
C ILE A 771 17.91 -22.76 -27.45
N THR A 772 17.11 -21.68 -27.38
CA THR A 772 16.40 -21.17 -28.56
C THR A 772 17.32 -20.39 -29.50
N LYS A 773 18.25 -19.58 -28.97
CA LYS A 773 19.17 -18.78 -29.80
C LYS A 773 20.41 -19.53 -30.28
N VAL A 774 20.92 -20.47 -29.48
CA VAL A 774 22.23 -21.11 -29.73
C VAL A 774 22.12 -22.64 -29.91
N GLY A 775 20.96 -23.25 -29.67
CA GLY A 775 20.74 -24.71 -29.55
C GLY A 775 21.50 -25.60 -30.53
N SER A 776 21.60 -25.21 -31.80
CA SER A 776 22.30 -25.98 -32.84
C SER A 776 23.81 -26.09 -32.65
N LEU A 777 24.43 -25.15 -31.91
CA LEU A 777 25.87 -25.09 -31.62
C LEU A 777 26.24 -25.76 -30.29
N LEU A 778 25.27 -26.08 -29.42
CA LEU A 778 25.54 -26.64 -28.09
C LEU A 778 25.89 -28.14 -28.10
N GLY A 779 25.37 -28.91 -29.07
CA GLY A 779 25.57 -30.36 -29.14
C GLY A 779 25.21 -31.07 -27.82
N ASP A 780 26.13 -31.88 -27.29
CA ASP A 780 25.95 -32.64 -26.03
C ASP A 780 25.81 -31.77 -24.77
N SER A 781 26.09 -30.45 -24.87
CA SER A 781 26.01 -29.52 -23.73
C SER A 781 24.56 -29.25 -23.28
N VAL A 782 23.58 -29.44 -24.17
CA VAL A 782 22.14 -29.29 -23.84
C VAL A 782 21.73 -30.32 -22.78
N ASP A 783 22.13 -31.58 -22.96
CA ASP A 783 21.84 -32.66 -22.02
C ASP A 783 22.44 -32.41 -20.63
N LEU A 784 23.65 -31.85 -20.57
CA LEU A 784 24.30 -31.48 -19.32
C LEU A 784 23.55 -30.34 -18.62
N LEU A 785 23.10 -29.33 -19.38
CA LEU A 785 22.33 -28.21 -18.85
C LEU A 785 20.99 -28.68 -18.27
N LEU A 786 20.25 -29.52 -19.00
CA LEU A 786 18.97 -30.07 -18.54
C LEU A 786 19.14 -31.01 -17.32
N LYS A 787 20.24 -31.75 -17.23
CA LYS A 787 20.59 -32.52 -16.02
C LYS A 787 20.86 -31.60 -14.83
N ALA A 788 21.53 -30.47 -15.04
CA ALA A 788 21.75 -29.47 -13.98
C ALA A 788 20.43 -28.86 -13.50
N VAL A 789 19.48 -28.57 -14.40
CA VAL A 789 18.12 -28.12 -14.05
C VAL A 789 17.41 -29.14 -13.16
N ILE A 790 17.41 -30.42 -13.54
CA ILE A 790 16.81 -31.51 -12.74
C ILE A 790 17.49 -31.59 -11.36
N SER A 791 18.81 -31.49 -11.32
CA SER A 791 19.58 -31.55 -10.08
C SER A 791 19.29 -30.37 -9.15
N LYS A 792 19.12 -29.16 -9.69
CA LYS A 792 18.75 -27.97 -8.90
C LYS A 792 17.35 -28.12 -8.32
N MET A 793 16.39 -28.57 -9.14
CA MET A 793 14.99 -28.75 -8.74
C MET A 793 14.80 -29.74 -7.58
N GLN A 794 15.77 -30.63 -7.30
CA GLN A 794 15.72 -31.58 -6.18
C GLN A 794 15.65 -30.90 -4.81
N LEU A 795 16.36 -29.78 -4.62
CA LEU A 795 16.53 -29.13 -3.32
C LEU A 795 15.71 -27.85 -3.19
N VAL A 796 14.90 -27.52 -4.20
CA VAL A 796 14.13 -26.29 -4.24
C VAL A 796 12.74 -26.51 -3.65
N GLU A 797 12.35 -25.65 -2.70
CA GLU A 797 11.00 -25.59 -2.15
C GLU A 797 10.23 -24.35 -2.62
N SER A 798 10.94 -23.26 -2.98
CA SER A 798 10.35 -22.00 -3.42
C SER A 798 9.56 -22.16 -4.73
N LEU A 799 8.30 -21.71 -4.70
CA LEU A 799 7.39 -21.80 -5.85
C LEU A 799 7.94 -21.09 -7.09
N ASN A 800 8.46 -19.87 -6.94
CA ASN A 800 8.99 -19.07 -8.04
C ASN A 800 10.12 -19.80 -8.77
N VAL A 801 11.05 -20.39 -8.01
CA VAL A 801 12.20 -21.11 -8.55
C VAL A 801 11.73 -22.40 -9.24
N ILE A 802 10.78 -23.15 -8.66
CA ILE A 802 10.23 -24.34 -9.31
C ILE A 802 9.53 -23.97 -10.61
N MET A 803 8.72 -22.91 -10.60
CA MET A 803 8.05 -22.41 -11.80
C MET A 803 9.07 -22.05 -12.89
N SER A 804 10.10 -21.27 -12.55
CA SER A 804 11.21 -20.91 -13.46
C SER A 804 11.88 -22.13 -14.09
N LEU A 805 12.20 -23.17 -13.30
CA LEU A 805 12.84 -24.40 -13.79
C LEU A 805 11.88 -25.28 -14.61
N VAL A 806 10.61 -25.35 -14.23
CA VAL A 806 9.56 -26.12 -14.93
C VAL A 806 9.24 -25.50 -16.29
N THR A 807 9.19 -24.16 -16.37
CA THR A 807 8.91 -23.42 -17.61
C THR A 807 9.93 -23.76 -18.70
N ILE A 808 11.18 -24.10 -18.35
CA ILE A 808 12.18 -24.61 -19.31
C ILE A 808 11.64 -25.85 -20.04
N PHE A 809 11.17 -26.86 -19.29
CA PHE A 809 10.64 -28.09 -19.88
C PHE A 809 9.34 -27.85 -20.64
N ALA A 810 8.45 -27.00 -20.10
CA ALA A 810 7.22 -26.61 -20.78
C ALA A 810 7.49 -25.98 -22.15
N HIS A 811 8.42 -25.02 -22.20
CA HIS A 811 8.83 -24.36 -23.42
C HIS A 811 9.45 -25.35 -24.43
N LEU A 812 10.32 -26.26 -23.97
CA LEU A 812 10.92 -27.27 -24.85
C LEU A 812 9.92 -28.31 -25.37
N ILE A 813 8.91 -28.68 -24.59
CA ILE A 813 7.82 -29.57 -25.04
C ILE A 813 7.09 -28.96 -26.23
N LEU A 814 6.87 -27.65 -26.18
CA LEU A 814 6.20 -26.92 -27.25
C LEU A 814 7.02 -26.89 -28.53
N LEU A 815 8.35 -26.80 -28.44
CA LEU A 815 9.24 -26.80 -29.60
C LEU A 815 9.61 -28.21 -30.11
N GLN A 816 9.96 -29.14 -29.20
CA GLN A 816 10.59 -30.44 -29.51
C GLN A 816 10.11 -31.58 -28.59
N LEU A 817 8.80 -31.81 -28.52
CA LEU A 817 8.15 -32.81 -27.68
C LEU A 817 8.88 -34.18 -27.66
N ASP A 818 9.11 -34.79 -28.82
CA ASP A 818 9.70 -36.13 -28.90
C ASP A 818 11.12 -36.20 -28.30
N ALA A 819 11.92 -35.16 -28.52
CA ALA A 819 13.28 -35.08 -27.97
C ALA A 819 13.25 -34.97 -26.45
N VAL A 820 12.38 -34.12 -25.90
CA VAL A 820 12.21 -33.97 -24.45
C VAL A 820 11.72 -35.27 -23.81
N MET A 821 10.74 -35.93 -24.43
CA MET A 821 10.22 -37.22 -23.94
C MET A 821 11.30 -38.32 -23.95
N ASN A 822 12.13 -38.38 -24.99
CA ASN A 822 13.28 -39.30 -25.05
C ASN A 822 14.31 -38.99 -23.96
N PHE A 823 14.65 -37.72 -23.77
CA PHE A 823 15.59 -37.29 -22.74
C PHE A 823 15.08 -37.63 -21.32
N LEU A 824 13.86 -37.23 -20.98
CA LEU A 824 13.29 -37.43 -19.64
C LEU A 824 13.03 -38.91 -19.31
N SER A 825 12.88 -39.78 -20.31
CA SER A 825 12.72 -41.23 -20.10
C SER A 825 14.04 -41.99 -19.98
N THR A 826 15.14 -41.44 -20.50
CA THR A 826 16.47 -42.09 -20.47
C THR A 826 17.34 -41.63 -19.31
N VAL A 827 17.11 -40.42 -18.79
CA VAL A 827 17.81 -39.88 -17.63
C VAL A 827 17.16 -40.35 -16.33
N PRO A 828 17.93 -40.93 -15.37
CA PRO A 828 17.40 -41.24 -14.05
C PRO A 828 17.14 -39.96 -13.26
N GLY A 829 16.01 -39.91 -12.58
CA GLY A 829 15.68 -38.89 -11.60
C GLY A 829 16.49 -39.05 -10.30
N PRO A 830 16.47 -38.04 -9.42
CA PRO A 830 17.30 -37.99 -8.21
C PRO A 830 16.98 -39.08 -7.18
N THR A 831 15.77 -39.64 -7.23
CA THR A 831 15.24 -40.66 -6.31
C THR A 831 15.26 -42.08 -6.89
N GLY A 832 15.82 -42.25 -8.10
CA GLY A 832 15.90 -43.54 -8.82
C GLY A 832 14.70 -43.85 -9.73
N GLU A 833 13.67 -43.01 -9.75
CA GLU A 833 12.61 -43.02 -10.77
C GLU A 833 13.08 -42.38 -12.08
N THR A 834 12.27 -42.35 -13.14
CA THR A 834 12.63 -41.62 -14.37
C THR A 834 12.59 -40.11 -14.12
N ALA A 835 13.46 -39.34 -14.79
CA ALA A 835 13.42 -37.88 -14.71
C ALA A 835 12.04 -37.33 -15.12
N MET A 836 11.35 -38.00 -16.04
CA MET A 836 9.96 -37.72 -16.42
C MET A 836 9.01 -37.71 -15.22
N CYS A 837 9.05 -38.75 -14.37
CA CYS A 837 8.19 -38.85 -13.19
C CYS A 837 8.50 -37.70 -12.21
N PHE A 838 9.79 -37.43 -11.98
CA PHE A 838 10.23 -36.37 -11.08
C PHE A 838 9.82 -34.96 -11.53
N VAL A 839 9.99 -34.63 -12.82
CA VAL A 839 9.61 -33.33 -13.39
C VAL A 839 8.08 -33.15 -13.34
N LEU A 840 7.32 -34.16 -13.78
CA LEU A 840 5.85 -34.07 -13.80
C LEU A 840 5.27 -34.05 -12.38
N ALA A 841 5.85 -34.76 -11.42
CA ALA A 841 5.42 -34.68 -10.01
C ALA A 841 5.61 -33.27 -9.43
N ASN A 842 6.75 -32.62 -9.72
CA ASN A 842 7.01 -31.27 -9.23
C ASN A 842 6.18 -30.20 -9.93
N TRP A 843 5.94 -30.37 -11.24
CA TRP A 843 5.12 -29.46 -12.03
C TRP A 843 3.64 -29.59 -11.68
N LEU A 844 3.04 -30.77 -11.83
CA LEU A 844 1.59 -30.94 -11.73
C LEU A 844 1.04 -30.75 -10.31
N SER A 845 1.89 -30.89 -9.29
CA SER A 845 1.50 -30.56 -7.90
C SER A 845 1.39 -29.06 -7.64
N ARG A 846 2.00 -28.21 -8.49
CA ARG A 846 2.11 -26.75 -8.28
C ARG A 846 1.55 -25.91 -9.43
N GLN A 847 1.13 -26.51 -10.55
CA GLN A 847 0.57 -25.78 -11.70
C GLN A 847 -0.51 -24.77 -11.31
N HIS A 848 -1.42 -25.14 -10.41
CA HIS A 848 -2.52 -24.28 -9.93
C HIS A 848 -2.06 -23.06 -9.11
N LEU A 849 -0.77 -22.96 -8.78
CA LEU A 849 -0.16 -21.86 -8.04
C LEU A 849 0.72 -20.99 -8.96
N PHE A 850 0.94 -21.38 -10.21
CA PHE A 850 1.77 -20.59 -11.13
C PHE A 850 1.09 -19.26 -11.47
N TYR A 851 1.90 -18.21 -11.59
CA TYR A 851 1.50 -16.83 -11.88
C TYR A 851 2.34 -16.28 -13.04
N GLY A 852 1.96 -15.12 -13.58
CA GLY A 852 2.56 -14.55 -14.78
C GLY A 852 1.83 -15.00 -16.06
N GLN A 853 1.57 -14.05 -16.96
CA GLN A 853 0.83 -14.28 -18.20
C GLN A 853 1.60 -15.24 -19.13
N TYR A 854 2.91 -15.01 -19.27
CA TYR A 854 3.78 -15.87 -20.07
C TYR A 854 3.89 -17.29 -19.49
N GLU A 855 4.31 -17.43 -18.23
CA GLU A 855 4.56 -18.72 -17.59
C GLU A 855 3.29 -19.59 -17.58
N ARG A 856 2.13 -19.00 -17.27
CA ARG A 856 0.85 -19.72 -17.29
C ARG A 856 0.44 -20.15 -18.68
N LYS A 857 0.56 -19.26 -19.69
CA LYS A 857 0.23 -19.62 -21.08
C LYS A 857 1.13 -20.73 -21.60
N VAL A 858 2.44 -20.62 -21.41
CA VAL A 858 3.41 -21.63 -21.86
C VAL A 858 3.19 -22.97 -21.16
N THR A 859 3.02 -22.97 -19.83
CA THR A 859 2.81 -24.22 -19.09
C THR A 859 1.48 -24.87 -19.44
N THR A 860 0.39 -24.11 -19.55
CA THR A 860 -0.93 -24.62 -19.93
C THR A 860 -0.94 -25.23 -21.33
N LEU A 861 -0.37 -24.54 -22.32
CA LEU A 861 -0.28 -25.07 -23.69
C LEU A 861 0.60 -26.32 -23.77
N ALA A 862 1.70 -26.35 -23.01
CA ALA A 862 2.55 -27.55 -22.93
C ALA A 862 1.80 -28.74 -22.31
N LEU A 863 0.94 -28.51 -21.32
CA LEU A 863 0.07 -29.53 -20.74
C LEU A 863 -0.98 -30.02 -21.75
N CYS A 864 -1.59 -29.14 -22.55
CA CYS A 864 -2.47 -29.54 -23.65
C CYS A 864 -1.75 -30.47 -24.63
N LYS A 865 -0.53 -30.11 -25.06
CA LYS A 865 0.26 -30.90 -26.00
C LYS A 865 0.68 -32.26 -25.43
N LEU A 866 1.08 -32.31 -24.16
CA LEU A 866 1.37 -33.57 -23.46
C LEU A 866 0.13 -34.46 -23.37
N PHE A 867 -1.02 -33.87 -23.07
CA PHE A 867 -2.28 -34.58 -22.95
C PHE A 867 -2.71 -35.19 -24.27
N GLU A 868 -2.72 -34.39 -25.35
CA GLU A 868 -3.07 -34.83 -26.70
C GLU A 868 -2.16 -35.97 -27.18
N HIS A 869 -0.85 -35.82 -26.97
CA HIS A 869 0.13 -36.86 -27.31
C HIS A 869 -0.14 -38.16 -26.58
N GLY A 870 -0.33 -38.11 -25.25
CA GLY A 870 -0.55 -39.29 -24.41
C GLY A 870 -1.84 -40.05 -24.76
N VAL A 871 -2.91 -39.32 -25.08
CA VAL A 871 -4.20 -39.90 -25.48
C VAL A 871 -4.12 -40.52 -26.89
N THR A 872 -3.55 -39.80 -27.85
CA THR A 872 -3.58 -40.17 -29.27
C THR A 872 -2.58 -41.29 -29.59
N THR A 873 -1.36 -41.19 -29.07
CA THR A 873 -0.29 -42.15 -29.38
C THR A 873 -0.22 -43.34 -28.43
N LYS A 874 -0.90 -43.24 -27.27
CA LYS A 874 -0.84 -44.22 -26.18
C LYS A 874 0.59 -44.50 -25.69
N ASP A 875 1.43 -43.46 -25.63
CA ASP A 875 2.82 -43.56 -25.20
C ASP A 875 2.96 -44.11 -23.77
N ASP A 876 3.49 -45.33 -23.64
CA ASP A 876 3.67 -46.01 -22.35
C ASP A 876 4.58 -45.23 -21.39
N ARG A 877 5.52 -44.43 -21.93
CA ARG A 877 6.44 -43.62 -21.10
C ARG A 877 5.69 -42.59 -20.26
N LEU A 878 4.61 -42.02 -20.82
CA LEU A 878 3.75 -41.05 -20.15
C LEU A 878 2.63 -41.74 -19.38
N ASN A 879 1.94 -42.71 -20.00
CA ASN A 879 0.74 -43.34 -19.44
C ASN A 879 1.00 -44.19 -18.17
N THR A 880 2.25 -44.56 -17.92
CA THR A 880 2.65 -45.29 -16.70
C THR A 880 2.99 -44.38 -15.52
N VAL A 881 3.08 -43.06 -15.72
CA VAL A 881 3.40 -42.09 -14.66
C VAL A 881 2.19 -41.87 -13.76
N MET A 882 2.42 -41.96 -12.44
CA MET A 882 1.43 -41.75 -11.39
C MET A 882 1.85 -40.58 -10.50
N ILE A 883 0.93 -39.66 -10.22
CA ILE A 883 1.16 -38.45 -9.44
C ILE A 883 0.48 -38.60 -8.08
N LYS A 884 1.24 -38.36 -7.01
CA LYS A 884 0.73 -38.40 -5.64
C LYS A 884 -0.03 -37.13 -5.30
N GLU A 885 -1.32 -37.27 -4.99
CA GLU A 885 -2.18 -36.18 -4.56
C GLU A 885 -2.60 -36.36 -3.10
N GLN A 886 -2.63 -35.27 -2.34
CA GLN A 886 -3.28 -35.30 -1.03
C GLN A 886 -4.80 -35.18 -1.21
N GLN A 887 -5.52 -36.25 -0.87
CA GLN A 887 -6.97 -36.22 -0.72
C GLN A 887 -7.34 -36.20 0.76
N GLN A 888 -8.29 -35.33 1.10
CA GLN A 888 -8.78 -35.22 2.46
C GLN A 888 -9.99 -36.14 2.62
N MET A 889 -9.93 -37.05 3.60
CA MET A 889 -11.10 -37.83 3.98
C MET A 889 -12.10 -36.92 4.72
N PRO A 890 -13.41 -37.01 4.44
CA PRO A 890 -14.42 -36.43 5.32
C PRO A 890 -14.21 -37.01 6.72
N ALA A 891 -14.02 -36.15 7.72
CA ALA A 891 -13.87 -36.63 9.09
C ALA A 891 -15.14 -37.40 9.49
N VAL A 892 -14.98 -38.67 9.88
CA VAL A 892 -16.09 -39.52 10.31
C VAL A 892 -16.75 -38.87 11.53
N GLY A 893 -17.97 -38.35 11.36
CA GLY A 893 -18.73 -37.69 12.42
C GLY A 893 -18.67 -36.15 12.43
N ALA A 894 -17.91 -35.51 11.52
CA ALA A 894 -18.01 -34.06 11.34
C ALA A 894 -19.15 -33.72 10.38
N ASN A 895 -19.99 -32.75 10.76
CA ASN A 895 -21.09 -32.29 9.93
C ASN A 895 -20.52 -31.74 8.60
N PRO A 896 -20.85 -32.30 7.42
CA PRO A 896 -20.32 -31.86 6.13
C PRO A 896 -20.59 -30.37 5.83
N ASN A 897 -21.57 -29.80 6.53
CA ASN A 897 -22.05 -28.42 6.39
C ASN A 897 -21.58 -27.47 7.50
N ALA A 898 -20.60 -27.82 8.35
CA ALA A 898 -20.06 -26.86 9.33
C ALA A 898 -19.02 -25.95 8.62
N PRO A 899 -19.37 -24.72 8.21
CA PRO A 899 -18.53 -23.86 7.39
C PRO A 899 -17.61 -23.06 8.33
N GLY A 900 -16.74 -23.76 9.06
CA GLY A 900 -15.77 -23.12 9.95
C GLY A 900 -14.48 -22.78 9.21
N ARG A 901 -13.85 -21.63 9.53
CA ARG A 901 -12.46 -21.36 9.12
C ARG A 901 -11.57 -22.49 9.62
N ARG A 902 -10.86 -23.16 8.72
CA ARG A 902 -10.01 -24.29 9.06
C ARG A 902 -8.59 -23.83 9.35
N THR A 903 -8.15 -24.06 10.60
CA THR A 903 -6.81 -23.68 11.07
C THR A 903 -5.79 -24.81 10.85
N ARG A 904 -4.49 -24.48 10.90
CA ARG A 904 -3.40 -25.48 10.83
C ARG A 904 -3.55 -26.59 11.89
N SER A 905 -4.02 -26.24 13.09
CA SER A 905 -4.29 -27.19 14.19
C SER A 905 -5.47 -28.13 13.91
N ALA A 906 -6.52 -27.66 13.22
CA ALA A 906 -7.62 -28.50 12.78
C ALA A 906 -7.20 -29.47 11.66
N THR A 907 -6.36 -29.02 10.72
CA THR A 907 -5.83 -29.84 9.63
C THR A 907 -4.88 -30.93 10.14
N ALA A 908 -4.01 -30.62 11.10
CA ALA A 908 -3.11 -31.62 11.71
C ALA A 908 -3.87 -32.76 12.42
N LYS A 909 -5.11 -32.50 12.88
CA LYS A 909 -5.98 -33.50 13.51
C LYS A 909 -6.79 -34.33 12.50
N THR A 910 -6.78 -33.98 11.21
CA THR A 910 -7.52 -34.69 10.16
C THR A 910 -6.58 -35.61 9.37
N PRO A 911 -6.87 -36.91 9.21
CA PRO A 911 -6.00 -37.81 8.44
C PRO A 911 -6.02 -37.43 6.95
N THR A 912 -4.84 -37.13 6.39
CA THR A 912 -4.63 -36.95 4.95
C THR A 912 -4.26 -38.28 4.31
N VAL A 913 -4.90 -38.62 3.19
CA VAL A 913 -4.58 -39.82 2.42
C VAL A 913 -3.92 -39.40 1.12
N TRP A 914 -2.75 -39.95 0.84
CA TRP A 914 -2.10 -39.77 -0.46
C TRP A 914 -2.67 -40.77 -1.45
N VAL A 915 -3.18 -40.27 -2.57
CA VAL A 915 -3.78 -41.07 -3.65
C VAL A 915 -2.91 -40.94 -4.90
N ASP A 916 -2.60 -42.08 -5.52
CA ASP A 916 -1.87 -42.12 -6.78
C ASP A 916 -2.85 -41.90 -7.96
N THR A 917 -2.72 -40.76 -8.64
CA THR A 917 -3.56 -40.38 -9.78
C THR A 917 -2.77 -40.50 -11.09
N PRO A 918 -3.30 -41.17 -12.15
CA PRO A 918 -2.63 -41.23 -13.45
C PRO A 918 -2.35 -39.83 -14.01
N VAL A 919 -1.16 -39.64 -14.60
CA VAL A 919 -0.68 -38.31 -15.02
C VAL A 919 -1.66 -37.57 -15.94
N LEU A 920 -2.24 -38.26 -16.95
CA LEU A 920 -3.18 -37.63 -17.88
C LEU A 920 -4.44 -37.14 -17.18
N VAL A 921 -4.91 -37.86 -16.16
CA VAL A 921 -6.08 -37.47 -15.37
C VAL A 921 -5.76 -36.21 -14.57
N LYS A 922 -4.57 -36.14 -13.96
CA LYS A 922 -4.12 -34.94 -13.26
C LYS A 922 -4.02 -33.74 -14.21
N ILE A 923 -3.42 -33.92 -15.39
CA ILE A 923 -3.32 -32.87 -16.40
C ILE A 923 -4.71 -32.38 -16.77
N PHE A 924 -5.65 -33.28 -17.07
CA PHE A 924 -7.03 -32.91 -17.40
C PHE A 924 -7.69 -32.07 -16.30
N LYS A 925 -7.57 -32.48 -15.03
CA LYS A 925 -8.07 -31.69 -13.90
C LYS A 925 -7.50 -30.28 -13.87
N LEU A 926 -6.18 -30.15 -14.00
CA LEU A 926 -5.51 -28.84 -14.01
C LEU A 926 -5.97 -27.95 -15.16
N LEU A 927 -6.19 -28.52 -16.35
CA LEU A 927 -6.73 -27.80 -17.50
C LEU A 927 -8.16 -27.30 -17.25
N LEU A 928 -9.00 -28.07 -16.55
CA LEU A 928 -10.33 -27.61 -16.14
C LEU A 928 -10.26 -26.44 -15.14
N HIS A 929 -9.40 -26.56 -14.12
CA HIS A 929 -9.21 -25.49 -13.13
C HIS A 929 -8.66 -24.22 -13.79
N GLU A 930 -7.72 -24.34 -14.72
CA GLU A 930 -7.20 -23.19 -15.46
C GLU A 930 -8.27 -22.53 -16.34
N LEU A 931 -9.12 -23.32 -16.99
CA LEU A 931 -10.25 -22.78 -17.76
C LEU A 931 -11.24 -22.01 -16.86
N ALA A 932 -11.50 -22.53 -15.65
CA ALA A 932 -12.33 -21.83 -14.68
C ALA A 932 -11.69 -20.52 -14.20
N ASN A 933 -10.38 -20.53 -13.91
CA ASN A 933 -9.63 -19.34 -13.51
C ASN A 933 -9.67 -18.25 -14.60
N LEU A 934 -9.42 -18.63 -15.86
CA LEU A 934 -9.47 -17.70 -17.00
C LEU A 934 -10.85 -17.07 -17.19
N ARG A 935 -11.92 -17.84 -16.96
CA ARG A 935 -13.29 -17.31 -16.99
C ARG A 935 -13.58 -16.40 -15.81
N GLU A 936 -13.19 -16.77 -14.59
CA GLU A 936 -13.38 -15.92 -13.42
C GLU A 936 -12.66 -14.58 -13.61
N ALA A 937 -11.43 -14.59 -14.14
CA ALA A 937 -10.69 -13.38 -14.50
C ALA A 937 -11.44 -12.52 -15.53
N LYS A 938 -11.94 -13.14 -16.61
CA LYS A 938 -12.71 -12.44 -17.64
C LYS A 938 -14.01 -11.84 -17.09
N ASP A 939 -14.77 -12.60 -16.30
CA ASP A 939 -16.04 -12.19 -15.70
C ASP A 939 -15.81 -11.05 -14.69
N ALA A 940 -14.71 -11.08 -13.92
CA ALA A 940 -14.32 -9.99 -13.01
C ALA A 940 -14.02 -8.68 -13.77
N ARG A 941 -13.32 -8.76 -14.90
CA ARG A 941 -13.08 -7.58 -15.77
C ARG A 941 -14.38 -7.02 -16.34
N THR A 942 -15.27 -7.88 -16.84
CA THR A 942 -16.57 -7.43 -17.39
C THR A 942 -17.44 -6.79 -16.31
N LYS A 943 -17.46 -7.32 -15.08
CA LYS A 943 -18.18 -6.70 -13.97
C LYS A 943 -17.61 -5.35 -13.55
N ASN A 944 -16.29 -5.17 -13.53
CA ASN A 944 -15.69 -3.86 -13.27
C ASN A 944 -16.05 -2.83 -14.36
N LEU A 945 -16.20 -3.28 -15.61
CA LEU A 945 -16.67 -2.45 -16.73
C LEU A 945 -18.19 -2.16 -16.67
N GLU A 946 -19.01 -3.10 -16.21
CA GLU A 946 -20.47 -2.93 -16.09
C GLU A 946 -20.89 -2.18 -14.82
N ASP A 947 -20.17 -2.28 -13.69
CA ASP A 947 -20.42 -1.45 -12.50
C ASP A 947 -20.01 0.03 -12.74
N SER A 948 -19.22 0.29 -13.80
CA SER A 948 -18.97 1.63 -14.34
C SER A 948 -20.02 2.11 -15.35
N GLY A 949 -21.05 1.30 -15.64
CA GLY A 949 -22.05 1.59 -16.66
C GLY A 949 -23.38 0.88 -16.42
N ASP A 950 -24.26 1.54 -15.67
CA ASP A 950 -25.72 1.32 -15.62
C ASP A 950 -26.22 0.17 -14.71
N GLU A 951 -26.50 0.48 -13.43
CA GLU A 951 -27.65 -0.14 -12.74
C GLU A 951 -28.64 0.92 -12.25
N GLY A 952 -29.46 1.37 -13.19
CA GLY A 952 -30.72 2.03 -12.92
C GLY A 952 -31.70 1.15 -12.13
N ASN A 953 -32.01 1.60 -10.90
CA ASN A 953 -33.33 1.60 -10.29
C ASN A 953 -34.11 0.26 -10.22
N SER A 954 -34.00 -0.44 -9.09
CA SER A 954 -35.12 -1.22 -8.54
C SER A 954 -35.32 -0.93 -7.06
N THR A 955 -36.29 -0.05 -6.78
CA THR A 955 -36.98 0.02 -5.50
C THR A 955 -37.88 -1.21 -5.37
N SER A 956 -37.51 -2.15 -4.52
CA SER A 956 -38.48 -2.95 -3.77
C SER A 956 -37.86 -3.46 -2.47
N ASP A 957 -38.32 -2.86 -1.37
CA ASP A 957 -38.42 -3.53 -0.08
C ASP A 957 -39.14 -4.87 -0.27
N ASP A 958 -38.45 -5.98 -0.01
CA ASP A 958 -39.04 -7.13 0.67
C ASP A 958 -37.91 -8.03 1.20
N GLU A 959 -37.74 -8.00 2.52
CA GLU A 959 -37.10 -9.09 3.27
C GLU A 959 -37.97 -10.34 3.13
N THR A 960 -37.67 -11.19 2.14
CA THR A 960 -38.05 -12.60 2.19
C THR A 960 -36.79 -13.45 2.28
N ASP A 961 -36.69 -14.13 3.41
CA ASP A 961 -35.82 -15.25 3.72
C ASP A 961 -36.02 -16.38 2.69
N ASP A 962 -35.43 -16.22 1.50
CA ASP A 962 -35.32 -17.25 0.48
C ASP A 962 -33.86 -17.66 0.40
N THR A 963 -33.59 -18.86 0.91
CA THR A 963 -32.33 -19.59 0.78
C THR A 963 -32.08 -19.92 -0.69
N SER A 964 -31.60 -18.96 -1.49
CA SER A 964 -30.89 -19.24 -2.72
C SER A 964 -29.42 -19.49 -2.37
N VAL A 965 -29.05 -20.77 -2.42
CA VAL A 965 -27.66 -21.22 -2.34
C VAL A 965 -26.98 -20.82 -3.65
N ASP A 966 -26.53 -19.58 -3.74
CA ASP A 966 -25.47 -19.19 -4.67
C ASP A 966 -24.58 -18.11 -4.06
N GLY A 967 -24.04 -18.45 -2.89
CA GLY A 967 -22.93 -17.75 -2.27
C GLY A 967 -21.60 -18.36 -2.70
N ALA A 968 -21.29 -18.36 -4.01
CA ALA A 968 -19.91 -18.48 -4.44
C ALA A 968 -19.23 -17.14 -4.11
N LYS A 969 -18.69 -17.04 -2.89
CA LYS A 969 -17.73 -16.00 -2.54
C LYS A 969 -16.67 -16.00 -3.63
N ILE A 970 -16.65 -14.92 -4.41
CA ILE A 970 -15.63 -14.58 -5.40
C ILE A 970 -14.28 -14.98 -4.80
N SER A 971 -13.56 -15.90 -5.45
CA SER A 971 -12.27 -16.34 -4.93
C SER A 971 -11.29 -15.23 -5.29
N SER A 972 -11.19 -14.23 -4.40
CA SER A 972 -10.37 -13.03 -4.60
C SER A 972 -8.90 -13.37 -4.92
N PHE A 973 -8.44 -14.59 -4.65
CA PHE A 973 -7.11 -15.08 -4.98
C PHE A 973 -6.91 -15.39 -6.48
N ALA A 974 -7.92 -15.92 -7.18
CA ALA A 974 -7.82 -16.18 -8.61
C ALA A 974 -7.77 -14.87 -9.40
N ALA A 975 -8.64 -13.91 -9.03
CA ALA A 975 -8.55 -12.54 -9.54
C ALA A 975 -7.18 -11.91 -9.24
N LEU A 976 -6.63 -12.08 -8.03
CA LEU A 976 -5.29 -11.57 -7.66
C LEU A 976 -4.15 -12.11 -8.52
N LEU A 977 -4.21 -13.39 -8.90
CA LEU A 977 -3.25 -14.01 -9.83
C LEU A 977 -3.41 -13.54 -11.29
N HIS A 978 -4.46 -12.74 -11.57
CA HIS A 978 -4.85 -12.18 -12.86
C HIS A 978 -4.94 -10.63 -12.86
N LEU A 979 -4.70 -9.96 -11.72
CA LEU A 979 -4.84 -8.49 -11.59
C LEU A 979 -3.74 -7.73 -12.33
N ASP A 980 -2.64 -8.40 -12.71
CA ASP A 980 -1.54 -7.83 -13.51
C ASP A 980 -1.93 -7.59 -14.99
N GLU A 981 -3.16 -7.94 -15.37
CA GLU A 981 -3.66 -7.85 -16.75
C GLU A 981 -4.42 -6.52 -17.02
N GLY A 982 -4.22 -5.50 -16.17
CA GLY A 982 -4.98 -4.24 -16.13
C GLY A 982 -4.32 -3.03 -16.81
N ASP A 983 -3.00 -3.04 -17.05
CA ASP A 983 -2.31 -2.07 -17.88
C ASP A 983 -1.66 -2.79 -19.06
N ASP A 984 -2.28 -2.68 -20.24
CA ASP A 984 -1.68 -3.13 -21.52
C ASP A 984 -0.32 -2.42 -21.81
N GLU A 985 0.07 -1.43 -20.99
CA GLU A 985 1.33 -0.69 -21.11
C GLU A 985 2.53 -1.38 -20.44
N GLU A 986 2.32 -2.31 -19.48
CA GLU A 986 3.41 -2.91 -18.67
C GLU A 986 3.64 -4.43 -18.85
N GLU A 987 3.26 -5.05 -19.97
CA GLU A 987 3.77 -6.41 -20.26
C GLU A 987 5.32 -6.40 -20.28
N ASP A 988 5.98 -7.15 -19.38
CA ASP A 988 7.45 -7.24 -19.32
C ASP A 988 8.00 -7.56 -20.72
N GLU A 989 8.80 -6.66 -21.29
CA GLU A 989 9.39 -6.83 -22.61
C GLU A 989 10.17 -8.15 -22.75
N ASP A 990 10.70 -8.68 -21.64
CA ASP A 990 11.38 -9.97 -21.62
C ASP A 990 10.42 -11.14 -21.87
N GLU A 991 9.20 -11.07 -21.31
CA GLU A 991 8.14 -12.03 -21.58
C GLU A 991 7.66 -11.93 -23.03
N ARG A 992 7.48 -10.71 -23.56
CA ARG A 992 7.15 -10.49 -24.97
C ARG A 992 8.22 -11.07 -25.90
N GLN A 993 9.50 -10.91 -25.57
CA GLN A 993 10.60 -11.46 -26.36
C GLN A 993 10.60 -13.00 -26.36
N LEU A 994 10.42 -13.63 -25.20
CA LEU A 994 10.34 -15.09 -25.09
C LEU A 994 9.07 -15.64 -25.75
N MET A 995 7.96 -14.90 -25.71
CA MET A 995 6.71 -15.27 -26.37
C MET A 995 6.83 -15.16 -27.90
N ALA A 996 7.51 -14.14 -28.43
CA ALA A 996 7.70 -13.95 -29.86
C ALA A 996 8.34 -15.16 -30.55
N GLU A 997 9.21 -15.91 -29.86
CA GLU A 997 9.81 -17.13 -30.39
C GLU A 997 8.76 -18.26 -30.60
N LEU A 998 7.77 -18.33 -29.69
CA LEU A 998 6.65 -19.27 -29.74
C LEU A 998 5.53 -18.80 -30.69
N MET A 999 5.36 -17.49 -30.91
CA MET A 999 4.35 -16.90 -31.82
C MET A 999 4.45 -17.36 -33.28
N ASN A 1000 5.57 -17.98 -33.68
CA ASN A 1000 5.71 -18.60 -34.99
C ASN A 1000 4.73 -19.77 -35.21
N ASP A 1001 4.26 -20.40 -34.13
CA ASP A 1001 3.22 -21.42 -34.16
C ASP A 1001 1.83 -20.75 -33.95
N PRO A 1002 0.85 -20.96 -34.87
CA PRO A 1002 -0.49 -20.39 -34.78
C PRO A 1002 -1.20 -20.66 -33.46
N ILE A 1003 -0.88 -21.75 -32.76
CA ILE A 1003 -1.48 -22.12 -31.47
C ILE A 1003 -1.28 -21.02 -30.42
N PHE A 1004 -0.14 -20.32 -30.46
CA PHE A 1004 0.17 -19.31 -29.45
C PHE A 1004 -0.46 -17.94 -29.77
N GLN A 1005 -0.88 -17.71 -31.01
CA GLN A 1005 -1.57 -16.48 -31.42
C GLN A 1005 -3.04 -16.45 -30.98
N CYS A 1006 -3.60 -17.60 -30.59
CA CYS A 1006 -4.96 -17.69 -30.09
C CYS A 1006 -5.06 -17.20 -28.64
N ASP A 1007 -6.24 -16.67 -28.30
CA ASP A 1007 -6.64 -16.44 -26.92
C ASP A 1007 -6.61 -17.77 -26.15
N THR A 1008 -5.97 -17.77 -24.97
CA THR A 1008 -5.76 -18.99 -24.17
C THR A 1008 -7.09 -19.61 -23.75
N THR A 1009 -8.09 -18.79 -23.42
CA THR A 1009 -9.43 -19.26 -23.02
C THR A 1009 -10.15 -19.91 -24.20
N GLU A 1010 -10.13 -19.28 -25.36
CA GLU A 1010 -10.73 -19.84 -26.58
C GLU A 1010 -10.05 -21.15 -27.00
N TYR A 1011 -8.72 -21.19 -26.97
CA TYR A 1011 -7.96 -22.38 -27.31
C TYR A 1011 -8.29 -23.54 -26.36
N LEU A 1012 -8.25 -23.28 -25.05
CA LEU A 1012 -8.49 -24.29 -24.03
C LEU A 1012 -9.94 -24.81 -24.07
N THR A 1013 -10.91 -23.93 -24.34
CA THR A 1013 -12.31 -24.32 -24.54
C THR A 1013 -12.43 -25.28 -25.73
N LYS A 1014 -11.90 -24.91 -26.90
CA LYS A 1014 -11.92 -25.76 -28.11
C LYS A 1014 -11.18 -27.08 -27.90
N PHE A 1015 -10.08 -27.06 -27.14
CA PHE A 1015 -9.30 -28.24 -26.81
C PHE A 1015 -10.11 -29.25 -25.99
N ILE A 1016 -10.79 -28.79 -24.93
CA ILE A 1016 -11.62 -29.65 -24.07
C ILE A 1016 -12.88 -30.11 -24.82
N GLU A 1017 -13.50 -29.24 -25.62
CA GLU A 1017 -14.61 -29.61 -26.51
C GLU A 1017 -14.19 -30.71 -27.51
N GLY A 1018 -13.01 -30.58 -28.12
CA GLY A 1018 -12.45 -31.60 -29.00
C GLY A 1018 -12.23 -32.93 -28.28
N PHE A 1019 -11.69 -32.90 -27.06
CA PHE A 1019 -11.51 -34.11 -26.26
C PHE A 1019 -12.84 -34.72 -25.80
N SER A 1020 -13.90 -33.92 -25.60
CA SER A 1020 -15.22 -34.43 -25.20
C SER A 1020 -15.82 -35.42 -26.21
N GLN A 1021 -15.41 -35.34 -27.46
CA GLN A 1021 -15.83 -36.24 -28.54
C GLN A 1021 -14.96 -37.52 -28.65
N HIS A 1022 -13.88 -37.61 -27.87
CA HIS A 1022 -12.96 -38.74 -27.90
C HIS A 1022 -13.48 -39.95 -27.10
N GLU A 1023 -13.20 -41.17 -27.56
CA GLU A 1023 -13.72 -42.41 -26.95
C GLU A 1023 -13.35 -42.57 -25.46
N ASN A 1024 -12.18 -42.05 -25.07
CA ASN A 1024 -11.69 -42.10 -23.70
C ASN A 1024 -12.33 -41.08 -22.74
N PHE A 1025 -13.10 -40.10 -23.24
CA PHE A 1025 -13.64 -39.00 -22.42
C PHE A 1025 -14.44 -39.51 -21.23
N ARG A 1026 -15.29 -40.52 -21.44
CA ARG A 1026 -16.10 -41.15 -20.39
C ARG A 1026 -15.27 -41.72 -19.24
N ALA A 1027 -14.10 -42.28 -19.53
CA ALA A 1027 -13.21 -42.82 -18.49
C ALA A 1027 -12.53 -41.71 -17.65
N PHE A 1028 -12.45 -40.49 -18.18
CA PHE A 1028 -11.97 -39.31 -17.45
C PHE A 1028 -13.09 -38.67 -16.63
N LEU A 1029 -14.32 -38.63 -17.16
CA LEU A 1029 -15.50 -38.15 -16.43
C LEU A 1029 -15.76 -38.91 -15.11
N GLU A 1030 -15.44 -40.21 -15.06
CA GLU A 1030 -15.54 -41.03 -13.85
C GLU A 1030 -14.49 -40.69 -12.78
N LYS A 1031 -13.43 -39.95 -13.14
CA LYS A 1031 -12.27 -39.66 -12.27
C LYS A 1031 -12.18 -38.20 -11.81
N ILE A 1032 -13.07 -37.35 -12.30
CA ILE A 1032 -13.21 -35.95 -11.89
C ILE A 1032 -14.35 -35.80 -10.87
N ASP A 1033 -14.24 -34.79 -10.00
CA ASP A 1033 -15.23 -34.52 -8.96
C ASP A 1033 -16.43 -33.68 -9.47
N GLU A 1034 -17.41 -33.44 -8.59
CA GLU A 1034 -18.60 -32.66 -8.95
C GLU A 1034 -18.30 -31.18 -9.23
N THR A 1035 -17.24 -30.61 -8.65
CA THR A 1035 -16.84 -29.23 -8.95
C THR A 1035 -16.24 -29.14 -10.35
N GLU A 1036 -15.40 -30.10 -10.72
CA GLU A 1036 -14.80 -30.21 -12.05
C GLU A 1036 -15.86 -30.48 -13.14
N LYS A 1037 -16.89 -31.28 -12.84
CA LYS A 1037 -18.04 -31.48 -13.74
C LYS A 1037 -18.87 -30.21 -13.93
N LYS A 1038 -19.04 -29.39 -12.88
CA LYS A 1038 -19.72 -28.09 -12.99
C LYS A 1038 -18.96 -27.13 -13.91
N ILE A 1039 -17.63 -27.16 -13.88
CA ILE A 1039 -16.81 -26.37 -14.81
C ILE A 1039 -17.17 -26.76 -16.25
N LEU A 1040 -17.14 -28.04 -16.62
CA LEU A 1040 -17.50 -28.51 -17.97
C LEU A 1040 -18.91 -28.06 -18.40
N GLN A 1041 -19.90 -28.19 -17.50
CA GLN A 1041 -21.28 -27.75 -17.77
C GLN A 1041 -21.36 -26.24 -18.01
N SER A 1042 -20.57 -25.45 -17.28
CA SER A 1042 -20.56 -24.00 -17.41
C SER A 1042 -20.11 -23.51 -18.80
N PHE A 1043 -19.37 -24.35 -19.54
CA PHE A 1043 -18.93 -24.11 -20.93
C PHE A 1043 -19.79 -24.88 -21.95
N ASN A 1044 -20.97 -25.37 -21.58
CA ASN A 1044 -21.87 -26.15 -22.43
C ASN A 1044 -21.28 -27.47 -22.98
N ILE A 1045 -20.27 -28.03 -22.31
CA ILE A 1045 -19.67 -29.30 -22.72
C ILE A 1045 -20.53 -30.46 -22.17
N SER A 1046 -21.05 -31.29 -23.07
CA SER A 1046 -21.95 -32.39 -22.72
C SER A 1046 -21.25 -33.44 -21.85
N LEU A 1047 -21.93 -33.87 -20.78
CA LEU A 1047 -21.50 -34.99 -19.93
C LEU A 1047 -22.07 -36.36 -20.35
N MET A 1048 -22.85 -36.40 -21.45
CA MET A 1048 -23.49 -37.63 -21.96
C MET A 1048 -22.58 -38.48 -22.83
#